data_AF-Q86SQ7-F1
#
_entry.id   AF-Q86SQ7-F1
#
_cell.length_a   1.000
_cell.length_b   1.000
_cell.length_c   1.000
_cell.angle_alpha   90.00
_cell.angle_beta   90.00
_cell.angle_gamma   90.00
#
_symmetry.space_group_name_H-M   'P 1'
#
loop_
_entity.id
_entity.type
_entity.pdbx_description
1 polymer ?
#
loop_
_entity_poly.entity_id
_entity_poly.type
_entity_poly.pdbx_seq_one_letter_code
_entity_poly.pdbx_strand_id
1 'polypeptide(L)'
;MAKSPENSTLEEILGQYQRSLREHASRSIHQLTCALKEGDVTIGEDAPNLSFSTSVGNEDARTAWPELQQSHAVNQLKDLLRQQADKESEVSPSRRRKMSPLRSLEHEETNMPTMHDLVHTINDQSQYIHHLEAEVKFCKEELSGMKNKIQVVVLENEGLQQQLKSQRQEETLREQTLLDASGNMHNSWITTGEDSGVGETSKRPFSHDNADFGKAASAGEQLELEKLKLTYEEKCEIEESQLKFLRNDLAEYQRTCEDLKEQLKHKEFLLAANTCNRVGGLCLKCAQHEAVLSQTHTNVHMQTIERLVKERDDLMSALVSVRSSLADTQQREASAYEQVKQVLQISEEANFEKTKALIQCDQLRKELERQAERLEKELASQQEKRAIEKDMMKKEITKEREYMGSKMLILSQNIAQLEAQVEKVTKEKISAINQLEEIQSQLASREMDVTKVCGEMRYQLNKTNMEKDEAEKEHREFRAKTNRDLEIKDQEIEKLRIELDESKQHLEQEQQKAALAREECLRLTELLGESEHQLHLTRQEKDSIQQSFSKEAKAQALQAQQREQELTQKIQQMEAQHDKTENEQYLLLTSQNTFLTKLKEECCTLAKKLEQISQKTRSEIAQLSQEKRYTYDKLGKLQRRNEELEEQCVQHGRVHETMKQRLRQLDKHSQATAQQLVQLLSKQNQLLLERQSLSEEVDRLRTQLPSMPQSDC
;
A
#
# COMPACT_ATOMS: atom_id res chain seq x y z
N MET A 1 2.72 -24.33 47.67
CA MET A 1 2.39 -24.51 46.23
C MET A 1 1.96 -23.16 45.68
N ALA A 2 2.88 -22.42 45.06
CA ALA A 2 2.53 -21.18 44.40
C ALA A 2 1.82 -21.52 43.07
N LYS A 3 0.57 -21.06 42.91
CA LYS A 3 -0.16 -21.23 41.64
C LYS A 3 0.62 -20.47 40.56
N SER A 4 0.95 -21.14 39.46
CA SER A 4 1.71 -20.56 38.36
C SER A 4 0.90 -19.44 37.69
N PRO A 5 1.56 -18.34 37.22
CA PRO A 5 0.86 -17.18 36.66
C PRO A 5 0.05 -17.49 35.40
N GLU A 6 0.40 -18.56 34.67
CA GLU A 6 -0.27 -19.00 33.43
C GLU A 6 -1.76 -19.30 33.59
N ASN A 7 -2.20 -19.79 34.76
CA ASN A 7 -3.63 -20.03 35.01
C ASN A 7 -4.43 -18.74 35.14
N SER A 8 -3.82 -17.65 35.64
CA SER A 8 -4.50 -16.35 35.76
C SER A 8 -4.73 -15.71 34.39
N THR A 9 -3.78 -15.86 33.46
CA THR A 9 -3.92 -15.37 32.08
C THR A 9 -5.01 -16.13 31.31
N LEU A 10 -5.13 -17.44 31.53
CA LEU A 10 -6.19 -18.25 30.93
C LEU A 10 -7.60 -17.84 31.42
N GLU A 11 -7.77 -17.56 32.73
CA GLU A 11 -9.04 -17.03 33.26
C GLU A 11 -9.39 -15.64 32.70
N GLU A 12 -8.41 -14.74 32.52
CA GLU A 12 -8.66 -13.44 31.88
C GLU A 12 -9.07 -13.57 30.41
N ILE A 13 -8.40 -14.42 29.63
CA ILE A 13 -8.73 -14.66 28.21
C ILE A 13 -10.13 -15.28 28.07
N LEU A 14 -10.46 -16.28 28.89
CA LEU A 14 -11.81 -16.87 28.91
C LEU A 14 -12.87 -15.84 29.35
N GLY A 15 -12.55 -14.97 30.31
CA GLY A 15 -13.42 -13.88 30.75
C GLY A 15 -13.65 -12.82 29.68
N GLN A 16 -12.62 -12.48 28.89
CA GLN A 16 -12.75 -11.59 27.72
C GLN A 16 -13.59 -12.24 26.61
N TYR A 17 -13.35 -13.52 26.30
CA TYR A 17 -14.12 -14.26 25.30
C TYR A 17 -15.60 -14.34 25.67
N GLN A 18 -15.93 -14.68 26.93
CA GLN A 18 -17.32 -14.68 27.41
C GLN A 18 -17.99 -13.29 27.37
N ARG A 19 -17.24 -12.20 27.56
CA ARG A 19 -17.78 -10.83 27.42
C ARG A 19 -18.06 -10.50 25.96
N SER A 20 -17.12 -10.78 25.06
CA SER A 20 -17.30 -10.61 23.61
C SER A 20 -18.51 -11.40 23.08
N LEU A 21 -18.67 -12.65 23.51
CA LEU A 21 -19.80 -13.49 23.11
C LEU A 21 -21.15 -12.93 23.59
N ARG A 22 -21.22 -12.42 24.83
CA ARG A 22 -22.43 -11.76 25.36
C ARG A 22 -22.76 -10.46 24.64
N GLU A 23 -21.76 -9.64 24.32
CA GLU A 23 -21.97 -8.44 23.51
C GLU A 23 -22.47 -8.80 22.10
N HIS A 24 -21.88 -9.79 21.44
CA HIS A 24 -22.29 -10.19 20.10
C HIS A 24 -23.74 -10.71 20.08
N ALA A 25 -24.11 -11.55 21.04
CA ALA A 25 -25.48 -12.00 21.24
C ALA A 25 -26.44 -10.83 21.51
N SER A 26 -26.04 -9.88 22.36
CA SER A 26 -26.85 -8.68 22.66
C SER A 26 -27.07 -7.81 21.42
N ARG A 27 -26.03 -7.59 20.60
CA ARG A 27 -26.14 -6.85 19.32
C ARG A 27 -27.04 -7.57 18.32
N SER A 28 -26.95 -8.90 18.22
CA SER A 28 -27.80 -9.72 17.34
C SER A 28 -29.27 -9.70 17.77
N ILE A 29 -29.56 -9.83 19.07
CA ILE A 29 -30.92 -9.70 19.62
C ILE A 29 -31.46 -8.29 19.36
N HIS A 30 -30.64 -7.25 19.49
CA HIS A 30 -31.06 -5.87 19.21
C HIS A 30 -31.40 -5.68 17.73
N GLN A 31 -30.58 -6.19 16.81
CA GLN A 31 -30.86 -6.18 15.36
C GLN A 31 -32.17 -6.92 15.02
N LEU A 32 -32.40 -8.10 15.59
CA LEU A 32 -33.66 -8.84 15.42
C LEU A 32 -34.85 -8.07 16.00
N THR A 33 -34.68 -7.37 17.12
CA THR A 33 -35.72 -6.52 17.72
C THR A 33 -36.05 -5.32 16.85
N CYS A 34 -35.06 -4.69 16.21
CA CYS A 34 -35.29 -3.60 15.25
C CYS A 34 -36.01 -4.13 14.00
N ALA A 35 -35.56 -5.23 13.41
CA ALA A 35 -36.20 -5.84 12.24
C ALA A 35 -37.65 -6.28 12.52
N LEU A 36 -37.95 -6.78 13.72
CA LEU A 36 -39.31 -7.10 14.14
C LEU A 36 -40.19 -5.86 14.36
N LYS A 37 -39.61 -4.74 14.84
CA LYS A 37 -40.33 -3.47 14.99
C LYS A 37 -40.62 -2.76 13.68
N GLU A 38 -39.76 -2.91 12.68
CA GLU A 38 -40.01 -2.41 11.32
C GLU A 38 -41.05 -3.25 10.56
N GLY A 39 -41.33 -4.48 11.02
CA GLY A 39 -42.27 -5.41 10.40
C GLY A 39 -43.75 -5.23 10.75
N ASP A 40 -44.12 -4.34 11.68
CA ASP A 40 -45.49 -4.23 12.24
C ASP A 40 -46.24 -2.96 11.77
N VAL A 41 -45.98 -2.52 10.53
CA VAL A 41 -46.76 -1.47 9.87
C VAL A 41 -47.96 -2.07 9.15
N THR A 42 -49.05 -2.17 9.92
CA THR A 42 -50.46 -2.20 9.48
C THR A 42 -50.75 -2.47 8.01
N ILE A 43 -50.99 -3.75 7.72
CA ILE A 43 -52.08 -4.29 6.88
C ILE A 43 -52.99 -3.20 6.29
N GLY A 44 -52.87 -2.99 4.98
CA GLY A 44 -53.85 -2.31 4.14
C GLY A 44 -54.21 -3.23 2.98
N GLU A 45 -55.50 -3.54 2.83
CA GLU A 45 -56.01 -4.47 1.82
C GLU A 45 -55.95 -3.86 0.42
N ASP A 46 -55.33 -4.56 -0.54
CA ASP A 46 -55.97 -4.84 -1.83
C ASP A 46 -55.14 -5.87 -2.64
N ALA A 47 -55.84 -6.73 -3.38
CA ALA A 47 -55.30 -7.76 -4.25
C ALA A 47 -55.87 -7.60 -5.67
N PRO A 48 -55.43 -8.34 -6.73
CA PRO A 48 -54.35 -9.33 -6.79
C PRO A 48 -53.39 -9.21 -8.01
N ASN A 49 -52.23 -9.86 -7.91
CA ASN A 49 -51.50 -10.64 -8.92
C ASN A 49 -51.28 -10.18 -10.40
N LEU A 50 -50.08 -10.57 -10.89
CA LEU A 50 -49.66 -10.85 -12.29
C LEU A 50 -49.16 -9.70 -13.20
N SER A 51 -47.82 -9.62 -13.27
CA SER A 51 -47.00 -9.82 -14.49
C SER A 51 -47.58 -9.46 -15.87
N PHE A 52 -46.93 -8.55 -16.63
CA PHE A 52 -46.12 -8.87 -17.84
C PHE A 52 -45.68 -7.63 -18.68
N SER A 53 -44.37 -7.57 -19.00
CA SER A 53 -43.75 -7.20 -20.29
C SER A 53 -43.77 -5.81 -20.96
N THR A 54 -42.71 -5.63 -21.77
CA THR A 54 -42.51 -4.76 -22.97
C THR A 54 -42.22 -3.26 -22.74
N SER A 55 -41.33 -2.58 -23.50
CA SER A 55 -40.62 -2.95 -24.74
C SER A 55 -39.37 -2.10 -25.06
N VAL A 56 -38.41 -2.64 -25.86
CA VAL A 56 -37.54 -1.94 -26.87
C VAL A 56 -36.50 -0.90 -26.36
N GLY A 57 -35.27 -0.77 -26.89
CA GLY A 57 -34.52 -1.43 -27.98
C GLY A 57 -33.11 -0.79 -28.19
N ASN A 58 -32.36 -1.22 -29.22
CA ASN A 58 -30.94 -0.88 -29.56
C ASN A 58 -29.88 -1.64 -28.70
N GLU A 59 -29.03 -2.57 -29.17
CA GLU A 59 -28.42 -2.83 -30.52
C GLU A 59 -27.65 -1.59 -31.00
N ASP A 60 -26.31 -1.49 -30.86
CA ASP A 60 -25.31 -2.17 -31.70
C ASP A 60 -24.00 -2.63 -30.99
N ALA A 61 -23.81 -2.37 -29.69
CA ALA A 61 -22.56 -2.76 -29.01
C ALA A 61 -22.42 -4.28 -28.75
N ARG A 62 -23.48 -5.06 -29.02
CA ARG A 62 -23.55 -6.50 -28.76
C ARG A 62 -23.11 -7.37 -29.95
N THR A 63 -22.86 -6.77 -31.11
CA THR A 63 -22.49 -7.43 -32.38
C THR A 63 -20.98 -7.51 -32.60
N ALA A 64 -20.20 -6.55 -32.10
CA ALA A 64 -18.73 -6.57 -32.19
C ALA A 64 -18.05 -7.65 -31.31
N TRP A 65 -18.66 -8.02 -30.18
CA TRP A 65 -18.18 -9.12 -29.33
C TRP A 65 -18.24 -10.49 -30.01
N PRO A 66 -19.33 -10.85 -30.72
CA PRO A 66 -19.37 -11.99 -31.65
C PRO A 66 -18.27 -11.98 -32.73
N GLU A 67 -17.97 -10.84 -33.35
CA GLU A 67 -16.94 -10.76 -34.41
C GLU A 67 -15.52 -11.00 -33.86
N LEU A 68 -15.18 -10.43 -32.69
CA LEU A 68 -13.92 -10.78 -32.01
C LEU A 68 -13.86 -12.27 -31.63
N GLN A 69 -14.99 -12.87 -31.22
CA GLN A 69 -15.08 -14.31 -30.98
C GLN A 69 -14.89 -15.18 -32.23
N GLN A 70 -15.14 -14.64 -33.44
CA GLN A 70 -14.94 -15.34 -34.72
C GLN A 70 -13.54 -15.15 -35.30
N SER A 71 -12.75 -14.19 -34.81
CA SER A 71 -11.39 -13.97 -35.30
C SER A 71 -10.53 -15.24 -35.19
N HIS A 72 -9.91 -15.63 -36.31
CA HIS A 72 -9.18 -16.89 -36.44
C HIS A 72 -8.09 -17.08 -35.37
N ALA A 73 -7.43 -16.00 -34.94
CA ALA A 73 -6.45 -16.03 -33.86
C ALA A 73 -7.06 -16.32 -32.47
N VAL A 74 -8.26 -15.81 -32.18
CA VAL A 74 -8.99 -16.12 -30.93
C VAL A 74 -9.49 -17.55 -30.94
N ASN A 75 -9.92 -18.07 -32.10
CA ASN A 75 -10.26 -19.48 -32.24
C ASN A 75 -9.03 -20.38 -32.11
N GLN A 76 -7.90 -20.06 -32.74
CA GLN A 76 -6.64 -20.79 -32.52
C GLN A 76 -6.17 -20.76 -31.05
N LEU A 77 -6.30 -19.63 -30.35
CA LEU A 77 -6.00 -19.57 -28.91
C LEU A 77 -6.98 -20.39 -28.07
N LYS A 78 -8.28 -20.38 -28.39
CA LYS A 78 -9.28 -21.25 -27.74
C LYS A 78 -9.02 -22.73 -28.05
N ASP A 79 -8.58 -23.06 -29.26
CA ASP A 79 -8.31 -24.43 -29.68
C ASP A 79 -6.99 -24.94 -29.08
N LEU A 80 -5.99 -24.08 -28.88
CA LEU A 80 -4.79 -24.41 -28.10
C LEU A 80 -5.10 -24.53 -26.60
N LEU A 81 -5.93 -23.65 -26.04
CA LEU A 81 -6.41 -23.77 -24.65
C LEU A 81 -7.31 -24.98 -24.45
N ARG A 82 -8.14 -25.35 -25.44
CA ARG A 82 -8.88 -26.62 -25.46
C ARG A 82 -7.94 -27.79 -25.57
N GLN A 83 -7.03 -27.83 -26.54
CA GLN A 83 -6.04 -28.91 -26.63
C GLN A 83 -5.17 -29.03 -25.37
N GLN A 84 -4.94 -27.95 -24.63
CA GLN A 84 -4.30 -28.00 -23.32
C GLN A 84 -5.25 -28.56 -22.25
N ALA A 85 -6.49 -28.07 -22.15
CA ALA A 85 -7.52 -28.58 -21.24
C ALA A 85 -7.95 -30.04 -21.54
N ASP A 86 -7.87 -30.47 -22.80
CA ASP A 86 -8.20 -31.79 -23.31
C ASP A 86 -6.98 -32.73 -23.12
N LYS A 87 -5.74 -32.23 -23.19
CA LYS A 87 -4.56 -32.96 -22.69
C LYS A 87 -4.56 -33.07 -21.16
N GLU A 88 -5.07 -32.07 -20.45
CA GLU A 88 -5.30 -32.08 -19.00
C GLU A 88 -6.52 -32.94 -18.59
N SER A 89 -7.41 -33.31 -19.53
CA SER A 89 -8.64 -34.07 -19.23
C SER A 89 -8.84 -35.39 -19.98
N GLU A 90 -8.01 -35.74 -20.97
CA GLU A 90 -8.00 -37.06 -21.64
C GLU A 90 -6.70 -37.87 -21.48
N VAL A 91 -5.71 -37.37 -20.70
CA VAL A 91 -4.83 -38.28 -19.92
C VAL A 91 -5.48 -38.58 -18.56
N SER A 92 -6.78 -38.87 -18.60
CA SER A 92 -7.65 -39.17 -17.45
C SER A 92 -7.84 -40.67 -17.25
N PRO A 93 -7.59 -41.20 -16.05
CA PRO A 93 -8.07 -42.54 -15.68
C PRO A 93 -8.82 -42.59 -14.34
N SER A 94 -9.74 -43.57 -14.24
CA SER A 94 -10.17 -44.21 -12.99
C SER A 94 -10.75 -43.34 -11.85
N ARG A 95 -11.37 -42.20 -12.16
CA ARG A 95 -12.18 -41.42 -11.21
C ARG A 95 -13.50 -42.16 -10.85
N ARG A 96 -13.42 -43.13 -9.95
CA ARG A 96 -14.52 -44.03 -9.51
C ARG A 96 -15.55 -43.25 -8.67
N ARG A 97 -16.88 -43.38 -8.82
CA ARG A 97 -17.77 -44.52 -9.16
C ARG A 97 -17.75 -45.63 -8.09
N LYS A 98 -18.67 -45.47 -7.11
CA LYS A 98 -18.82 -46.13 -5.79
C LYS A 98 -17.75 -45.68 -4.76
N MET A 99 -18.12 -45.06 -3.63
CA MET A 99 -19.46 -44.65 -3.15
C MET A 99 -19.43 -43.33 -2.36
N SER A 100 -20.57 -42.64 -2.43
CA SER A 100 -21.18 -41.71 -1.48
C SER A 100 -20.31 -41.01 -0.41
N PRO A 101 -20.37 -39.67 -0.31
CA PRO A 101 -20.26 -38.99 0.97
C PRO A 101 -21.47 -39.41 1.82
N LEU A 102 -21.30 -40.46 2.63
CA LEU A 102 -22.13 -40.65 3.80
C LEU A 102 -21.97 -39.42 4.70
N ARG A 103 -23.08 -38.99 5.30
CA ARG A 103 -23.05 -38.20 6.55
C ARG A 103 -22.02 -38.82 7.49
N SER A 104 -21.17 -37.98 8.07
CA SER A 104 -20.49 -38.19 9.37
C SER A 104 -19.72 -39.50 9.53
N LEU A 105 -18.38 -39.43 9.64
CA LEU A 105 -17.69 -39.57 10.94
C LEU A 105 -16.17 -39.33 10.75
N GLU A 106 -15.49 -39.11 11.87
CA GLU A 106 -14.05 -38.88 12.00
C GLU A 106 -13.21 -40.15 11.81
N HIS A 107 -11.92 -39.93 11.53
CA HIS A 107 -10.77 -40.84 11.70
C HIS A 107 -10.78 -42.23 11.03
N GLU A 108 -9.84 -42.42 10.09
CA GLU A 108 -8.80 -43.44 10.27
C GLU A 108 -7.55 -43.18 9.40
N GLU A 109 -6.39 -43.09 10.05
CA GLU A 109 -5.08 -43.12 9.38
C GLU A 109 -4.74 -44.58 9.02
N THR A 110 -4.99 -45.03 7.79
CA THR A 110 -4.57 -46.39 7.35
C THR A 110 -4.49 -46.58 5.82
N ASN A 111 -3.94 -45.62 5.08
CA ASN A 111 -3.60 -45.80 3.66
C ASN A 111 -2.21 -45.27 3.28
N MET A 112 -1.23 -45.44 4.17
CA MET A 112 0.17 -45.59 3.75
C MET A 112 0.26 -46.73 2.72
N PRO A 113 1.05 -46.62 1.63
CA PRO A 113 1.26 -47.76 0.73
C PRO A 113 1.79 -48.95 1.53
N THR A 114 1.17 -50.12 1.38
CA THR A 114 1.57 -51.32 2.10
C THR A 114 3.06 -51.56 1.84
N MET A 115 3.85 -51.91 2.87
CA MET A 115 5.30 -52.15 2.72
C MET A 115 5.63 -53.12 1.57
N HIS A 116 4.73 -54.06 1.24
CA HIS A 116 4.86 -54.96 0.09
C HIS A 116 4.84 -54.24 -1.27
N ASP A 117 3.96 -53.26 -1.47
CA ASP A 117 3.78 -52.56 -2.75
C ASP A 117 4.97 -51.63 -3.06
N LEU A 118 5.50 -50.98 -2.01
CA LEU A 118 6.75 -50.23 -2.04
C LEU A 118 7.96 -51.14 -2.32
N VAL A 119 8.04 -52.31 -1.68
CA VAL A 119 9.12 -53.29 -1.94
C VAL A 119 9.06 -53.80 -3.39
N HIS A 120 7.86 -54.07 -3.93
CA HIS A 120 7.72 -54.50 -5.32
C HIS A 120 8.18 -53.42 -6.31
N THR A 121 7.74 -52.16 -6.14
CA THR A 121 8.13 -51.06 -7.04
C THR A 121 9.63 -50.72 -6.94
N ILE A 122 10.23 -50.79 -5.75
CA ILE A 122 11.68 -50.63 -5.57
C ILE A 122 12.44 -51.79 -6.25
N ASN A 123 11.94 -53.02 -6.15
CA ASN A 123 12.52 -54.19 -6.82
C ASN A 123 12.40 -54.12 -8.36
N ASP A 124 11.27 -53.67 -8.90
CA ASP A 124 11.11 -53.50 -10.35
C ASP A 124 12.05 -52.42 -10.89
N GLN A 125 12.21 -51.32 -10.15
CA GLN A 125 13.19 -50.28 -10.47
C GLN A 125 14.62 -50.79 -10.39
N SER A 126 14.99 -51.61 -9.39
CA SER A 126 16.34 -52.18 -9.31
C SER A 126 16.60 -53.21 -10.43
N GLN A 127 15.60 -54.01 -10.82
CA GLN A 127 15.70 -54.92 -11.97
C GLN A 127 15.90 -54.15 -13.28
N TYR A 128 15.16 -53.06 -13.51
CA TYR A 128 15.32 -52.23 -14.71
C TYR A 128 16.68 -51.51 -14.75
N ILE A 129 17.15 -50.99 -13.60
CA ILE A 129 18.50 -50.42 -13.47
C ILE A 129 19.56 -51.48 -13.79
N HIS A 130 19.46 -52.69 -13.23
CA HIS A 130 20.40 -53.77 -13.52
C HIS A 130 20.38 -54.22 -14.99
N HIS A 131 19.24 -54.16 -15.68
CA HIS A 131 19.17 -54.47 -17.11
C HIS A 131 19.91 -53.41 -17.94
N LEU A 132 19.70 -52.11 -17.63
CA LEU A 132 20.44 -51.01 -18.25
C LEU A 132 21.94 -51.05 -17.93
N GLU A 133 22.33 -51.40 -16.70
CA GLU A 133 23.73 -51.60 -16.31
C GLU A 133 24.37 -52.75 -17.10
N ALA A 134 23.65 -53.85 -17.32
CA ALA A 134 24.12 -54.98 -18.11
C ALA A 134 24.30 -54.61 -19.61
N GLU A 135 23.35 -53.88 -20.20
CA GLU A 135 23.47 -53.37 -21.57
C GLU A 135 24.62 -52.37 -21.74
N VAL A 136 24.78 -51.43 -20.79
CA VAL A 136 25.91 -50.48 -20.78
C VAL A 136 27.24 -51.21 -20.60
N LYS A 137 27.28 -52.28 -19.79
CA LYS A 137 28.47 -53.12 -19.63
C LYS A 137 28.80 -53.87 -20.92
N PHE A 138 27.82 -54.50 -21.56
CA PHE A 138 27.98 -55.17 -22.86
C PHE A 138 28.52 -54.22 -23.93
N CYS A 139 27.91 -53.03 -24.08
CA CYS A 139 28.38 -52.01 -25.02
C CYS A 139 29.82 -51.53 -24.72
N LYS A 140 30.21 -51.41 -23.45
CA LYS A 140 31.59 -51.09 -23.05
C LYS A 140 32.57 -52.21 -23.38
N GLU A 141 32.19 -53.47 -23.15
CA GLU A 141 33.01 -54.64 -23.47
C GLU A 141 33.24 -54.77 -24.98
N GLU A 142 32.18 -54.66 -25.80
CA GLU A 142 32.29 -54.67 -27.27
C GLU A 142 33.12 -53.51 -27.83
N LEU A 143 32.94 -52.28 -27.32
CA LEU A 143 33.76 -51.14 -27.71
C LEU A 143 35.23 -51.33 -27.29
N SER A 144 35.51 -51.97 -26.16
CA SER A 144 36.88 -52.30 -25.73
C SER A 144 37.51 -53.37 -26.61
N GLY A 145 36.75 -54.40 -27.01
CA GLY A 145 37.17 -55.43 -27.96
C GLY A 145 37.46 -54.85 -29.34
N MET A 146 36.60 -53.94 -29.82
CA MET A 146 36.80 -53.22 -31.08
C MET A 146 38.06 -52.34 -31.03
N LYS A 147 38.26 -51.60 -29.93
CA LYS A 147 39.48 -50.80 -29.70
C LYS A 147 40.75 -51.65 -29.73
N ASN A 148 40.75 -52.81 -29.08
CA ASN A 148 41.90 -53.73 -29.09
C ASN A 148 42.19 -54.27 -30.50
N LYS A 149 41.15 -54.64 -31.27
CA LYS A 149 41.32 -55.06 -32.68
C LYS A 149 41.91 -53.94 -33.55
N ILE A 150 41.41 -52.71 -33.41
CA ILE A 150 41.95 -51.54 -34.11
C ILE A 150 43.42 -51.30 -33.72
N GLN A 151 43.77 -51.43 -32.44
CA GLN A 151 45.14 -51.25 -31.97
C GLN A 151 46.11 -52.29 -32.55
N VAL A 152 45.69 -53.56 -32.70
CA VAL A 152 46.48 -54.60 -33.38
C VAL A 152 46.69 -54.24 -34.86
N VAL A 153 45.64 -53.82 -35.56
CA VAL A 153 45.72 -53.42 -36.98
C VAL A 153 46.59 -52.16 -37.16
N VAL A 154 46.61 -51.23 -36.20
CA VAL A 154 47.51 -50.07 -36.22
C VAL A 154 48.96 -50.51 -36.05
N LEU A 155 49.28 -51.36 -35.06
CA LEU A 155 50.64 -51.88 -34.85
C LEU A 155 51.16 -52.70 -36.04
N GLU A 156 50.30 -53.49 -36.70
CA GLU A 156 50.63 -54.21 -37.93
C GLU A 156 50.94 -53.24 -39.08
N ASN A 157 50.11 -52.20 -39.28
CA ASN A 157 50.36 -51.17 -40.28
C ASN A 157 51.63 -50.35 -40.01
N GLU A 158 51.92 -50.04 -38.74
CA GLU A 158 53.17 -49.38 -38.34
C GLU A 158 54.38 -50.28 -38.66
N GLY A 159 54.30 -51.57 -38.35
CA GLY A 159 55.32 -52.56 -38.71
C GLY A 159 55.56 -52.65 -40.22
N LEU A 160 54.49 -52.76 -41.02
CA LEU A 160 54.57 -52.77 -42.49
C LEU A 160 55.13 -51.46 -43.06
N GLN A 161 54.78 -50.31 -42.50
CA GLN A 161 55.38 -49.02 -42.88
C GLN A 161 56.86 -48.93 -42.51
N GLN A 162 57.27 -49.49 -41.37
CA GLN A 162 58.67 -49.58 -40.97
C GLN A 162 59.45 -50.44 -41.97
N GLN A 163 58.88 -51.60 -42.36
CA GLN A 163 59.48 -52.56 -43.28
C GLN A 163 59.61 -52.00 -44.71
N LEU A 164 58.58 -51.27 -45.20
CA LEU A 164 58.61 -50.53 -46.48
C LEU A 164 59.56 -49.33 -46.49
N LYS A 165 59.93 -48.78 -45.32
CA LYS A 165 60.97 -47.75 -45.19
C LYS A 165 62.35 -48.38 -45.19
N SER A 166 62.58 -49.46 -44.44
CA SER A 166 63.87 -50.16 -44.43
C SER A 166 64.21 -50.78 -45.78
N GLN A 167 63.22 -51.36 -46.49
CA GLN A 167 63.44 -51.90 -47.83
C GLN A 167 63.88 -50.81 -48.82
N ARG A 168 63.21 -49.65 -48.81
CA ARG A 168 63.63 -48.48 -49.62
C ARG A 168 65.02 -48.00 -49.27
N GLN A 169 65.40 -48.00 -48.00
CA GLN A 169 66.75 -47.62 -47.56
C GLN A 169 67.79 -48.63 -48.07
N GLU A 170 67.52 -49.93 -47.98
CA GLU A 170 68.38 -51.00 -48.50
C GLU A 170 68.55 -50.92 -50.03
N GLU A 171 67.47 -50.63 -50.77
CA GLU A 171 67.49 -50.37 -52.21
C GLU A 171 68.36 -49.14 -52.53
N THR A 172 68.19 -48.01 -51.84
CA THR A 172 69.04 -46.82 -52.05
C THR A 172 70.51 -47.06 -51.69
N LEU A 173 70.80 -47.87 -50.67
CA LEU A 173 72.18 -48.24 -50.30
C LEU A 173 72.82 -49.17 -51.34
N ARG A 174 72.05 -50.08 -51.96
CA ARG A 174 72.52 -50.86 -53.13
C ARG A 174 72.86 -49.94 -54.30
N GLU A 175 71.97 -49.02 -54.65
CA GLU A 175 72.21 -48.06 -55.75
C GLU A 175 73.45 -47.19 -55.47
N GLN A 176 73.60 -46.69 -54.24
CA GLN A 176 74.73 -45.85 -53.87
C GLN A 176 76.06 -46.62 -53.86
N THR A 177 76.07 -47.88 -53.41
CA THR A 177 77.26 -48.76 -53.49
C THR A 177 77.65 -49.06 -54.94
N LEU A 178 76.69 -49.23 -55.85
CA LEU A 178 76.95 -49.40 -57.28
C LEU A 178 77.53 -48.15 -57.93
N LEU A 179 77.11 -46.95 -57.48
CA LEU A 179 77.65 -45.67 -57.95
C LEU A 179 79.10 -45.44 -57.46
N ASP A 180 79.38 -45.69 -56.18
CA ASP A 180 80.73 -45.51 -55.61
C ASP A 180 81.75 -46.48 -56.21
N ALA A 181 81.35 -47.73 -56.51
CA ALA A 181 82.20 -48.71 -57.19
C ALA A 181 82.63 -48.28 -58.61
N SER A 182 81.84 -47.43 -59.28
CA SER A 182 82.14 -46.90 -60.61
C SER A 182 83.08 -45.69 -60.60
N GLY A 183 83.34 -45.07 -59.43
CA GLY A 183 84.01 -43.78 -59.34
C GLY A 183 85.54 -43.79 -59.29
N ASN A 184 86.18 -44.94 -59.02
CA ASN A 184 87.59 -44.99 -58.56
C ASN A 184 88.58 -45.73 -59.48
N MET A 185 88.34 -45.77 -60.80
CA MET A 185 89.27 -46.34 -61.79
C MET A 185 89.46 -45.44 -63.01
N HIS A 186 89.76 -44.17 -62.77
CA HIS A 186 90.21 -43.24 -63.80
C HIS A 186 91.25 -42.26 -63.21
N ASN A 187 92.55 -42.50 -63.50
CA ASN A 187 93.68 -41.54 -63.50
C ASN A 187 95.06 -42.23 -63.34
N SER A 188 95.37 -43.26 -64.13
CA SER A 188 96.73 -43.82 -64.19
C SER A 188 97.07 -44.46 -65.55
N TRP A 189 96.87 -43.72 -66.65
CA TRP A 189 97.29 -44.16 -67.99
C TRP A 189 97.81 -43.03 -68.91
N ILE A 190 98.82 -42.29 -68.41
CA ILE A 190 99.76 -41.48 -69.20
C ILE A 190 101.09 -41.68 -68.43
N THR A 191 102.09 -42.45 -68.88
CA THR A 191 102.89 -42.35 -70.11
C THR A 191 103.73 -43.65 -70.30
N THR A 192 104.30 -43.89 -71.51
CA THR A 192 105.54 -44.66 -71.85
C THR A 192 105.37 -45.99 -72.62
N GLY A 193 106.15 -46.16 -73.71
CA GLY A 193 106.38 -47.41 -74.46
C GLY A 193 105.35 -47.66 -75.58
N GLU A 194 105.51 -47.17 -76.80
CA GLU A 194 106.52 -47.49 -77.86
C GLU A 194 106.39 -48.90 -78.49
N ASP A 195 105.95 -48.85 -79.75
CA ASP A 195 106.28 -49.67 -80.93
C ASP A 195 105.86 -51.14 -81.16
N SER A 196 105.40 -51.30 -82.40
CA SER A 196 105.35 -52.52 -83.24
C SER A 196 104.31 -53.60 -82.90
N GLY A 197 103.18 -53.54 -83.61
CA GLY A 197 102.10 -54.53 -83.56
C GLY A 197 101.01 -54.27 -84.60
N VAL A 198 101.40 -54.08 -85.87
CA VAL A 198 100.45 -53.81 -86.95
C VAL A 198 99.56 -55.02 -87.20
N GLY A 199 98.28 -54.85 -86.85
CA GLY A 199 97.08 -55.47 -87.40
C GLY A 199 97.12 -56.89 -87.99
N GLU A 200 96.18 -57.71 -87.55
CA GLU A 200 95.17 -58.16 -88.51
C GLU A 200 93.76 -58.18 -87.92
N THR A 201 92.78 -57.96 -88.81
CA THR A 201 91.40 -57.62 -88.46
C THR A 201 90.50 -58.87 -88.44
N SER A 202 89.83 -59.14 -87.31
CA SER A 202 88.35 -59.14 -87.26
C SER A 202 87.74 -59.76 -85.99
N LYS A 203 87.03 -58.90 -85.25
CA LYS A 203 85.69 -59.17 -84.65
C LYS A 203 85.51 -60.48 -83.86
N ARG A 204 85.91 -60.46 -82.59
CA ARG A 204 85.21 -61.20 -81.53
C ARG A 204 83.90 -60.45 -81.21
N PRO A 205 82.71 -61.08 -81.25
CA PRO A 205 81.47 -60.40 -80.89
C PRO A 205 81.40 -60.19 -79.37
N PHE A 206 81.09 -58.97 -78.95
CA PHE A 206 80.89 -58.65 -77.54
C PHE A 206 79.53 -59.15 -77.03
N SER A 207 79.54 -59.54 -75.76
CA SER A 207 78.40 -59.79 -74.88
C SER A 207 77.33 -58.70 -74.93
N HIS A 208 76.06 -59.12 -74.83
CA HIS A 208 74.94 -58.25 -74.48
C HIS A 208 74.04 -58.93 -73.45
N ASP A 209 74.54 -59.13 -72.23
CA ASP A 209 73.70 -59.52 -71.09
C ASP A 209 72.83 -58.32 -70.70
N ASN A 210 71.51 -58.50 -70.69
CA ASN A 210 70.56 -57.54 -70.17
C ASN A 210 69.40 -58.28 -69.49
N ALA A 211 69.19 -57.95 -68.22
CA ALA A 211 67.98 -58.11 -67.41
C ALA A 211 67.39 -59.52 -67.10
N ASP A 212 66.88 -59.55 -65.87
CA ASP A 212 65.82 -60.38 -65.30
C ASP A 212 66.04 -61.82 -64.83
N PHE A 213 65.44 -62.07 -63.66
CA PHE A 213 65.74 -63.14 -62.73
C PHE A 213 65.10 -64.46 -63.16
N GLY A 214 65.87 -65.28 -63.88
CA GLY A 214 65.53 -66.67 -64.24
C GLY A 214 66.72 -67.63 -64.28
N LYS A 215 67.90 -67.23 -63.77
CA LYS A 215 69.17 -67.99 -63.84
C LYS A 215 69.57 -68.57 -62.48
N ALA A 216 69.06 -69.77 -62.14
CA ALA A 216 69.60 -70.58 -61.04
C ALA A 216 69.74 -72.07 -61.41
N ALA A 217 68.80 -72.64 -62.17
CA ALA A 217 68.90 -74.03 -62.65
C ALA A 217 69.74 -74.18 -63.93
N SER A 218 69.50 -73.36 -64.96
CA SER A 218 70.13 -73.51 -66.29
C SER A 218 71.62 -73.18 -66.34
N ALA A 219 72.15 -72.45 -65.35
CA ALA A 219 73.57 -72.08 -65.30
C ALA A 219 74.49 -73.31 -65.09
N GLY A 220 74.00 -74.36 -64.43
CA GLY A 220 74.74 -75.61 -64.27
C GLY A 220 74.92 -76.36 -65.59
N GLU A 221 73.83 -76.50 -66.36
CA GLU A 221 73.82 -77.22 -67.65
C GLU A 221 74.72 -76.54 -68.70
N GLN A 222 74.76 -75.21 -68.73
CA GLN A 222 75.66 -74.46 -69.62
C GLN A 222 77.14 -74.69 -69.29
N LEU A 223 77.49 -74.80 -68.01
CA LEU A 223 78.87 -74.99 -67.55
C LEU A 223 79.39 -76.41 -67.82
N GLU A 224 78.52 -77.44 -67.74
CA GLU A 224 78.88 -78.80 -68.18
C GLU A 224 79.05 -78.90 -69.70
N LEU A 225 78.21 -78.22 -70.49
CA LEU A 225 78.34 -78.18 -71.94
C LEU A 225 79.66 -77.51 -72.40
N GLU A 226 80.12 -76.49 -71.68
CA GLU A 226 81.38 -75.80 -71.97
C GLU A 226 82.60 -76.67 -71.65
N LYS A 227 82.59 -77.41 -70.53
CA LYS A 227 83.60 -78.44 -70.23
C LYS A 227 83.64 -79.53 -71.30
N LEU A 228 82.47 -80.00 -71.74
CA LEU A 228 82.40 -81.06 -72.75
C LEU A 228 83.01 -80.61 -74.08
N LYS A 229 82.75 -79.36 -74.53
CA LYS A 229 83.39 -78.78 -75.72
C LYS A 229 84.92 -78.81 -75.63
N LEU A 230 85.47 -78.34 -74.51
CA LEU A 230 86.91 -78.31 -74.25
C LEU A 230 87.54 -79.72 -74.38
N THR A 231 86.88 -80.76 -73.85
CA THR A 231 87.36 -82.15 -73.99
C THR A 231 87.23 -82.75 -75.41
N TYR A 232 86.39 -82.18 -76.28
CA TYR A 232 86.36 -82.54 -77.70
C TYR A 232 87.46 -81.80 -78.47
N GLU A 233 87.72 -80.54 -78.13
CA GLU A 233 88.78 -79.70 -78.71
C GLU A 233 90.16 -80.34 -78.48
N GLU A 234 90.48 -80.71 -77.22
CA GLU A 234 91.72 -81.43 -76.86
C GLU A 234 91.88 -82.77 -77.62
N LYS A 235 90.79 -83.49 -77.90
CA LYS A 235 90.83 -84.75 -78.67
C LYS A 235 91.14 -84.51 -80.15
N CYS A 236 90.52 -83.50 -80.75
CA CYS A 236 90.81 -83.10 -82.14
C CYS A 236 92.28 -82.73 -82.30
N GLU A 237 92.87 -81.97 -81.37
CA GLU A 237 94.29 -81.60 -81.42
C GLU A 237 95.23 -82.82 -81.35
N ILE A 238 94.89 -83.84 -80.55
CA ILE A 238 95.66 -85.09 -80.46
C ILE A 238 95.57 -85.90 -81.78
N GLU A 239 94.37 -86.02 -82.37
CA GLU A 239 94.16 -86.73 -83.63
C GLU A 239 94.84 -86.03 -84.82
N GLU A 240 94.78 -84.70 -84.89
CA GLU A 240 95.51 -83.91 -85.89
C GLU A 240 97.03 -84.05 -85.75
N SER A 241 97.53 -84.09 -84.51
CA SER A 241 98.95 -84.32 -84.24
C SER A 241 99.43 -85.69 -84.74
N GLN A 242 98.63 -86.75 -84.56
CA GLN A 242 98.94 -88.08 -85.10
C GLN A 242 98.91 -88.12 -86.63
N LEU A 243 97.91 -87.49 -87.27
CA LEU A 243 97.84 -87.39 -88.73
C LEU A 243 99.03 -86.60 -89.32
N LYS A 244 99.53 -85.59 -88.61
CA LYS A 244 100.71 -84.81 -89.01
C LYS A 244 102.00 -85.63 -88.92
N PHE A 245 102.14 -86.46 -87.87
CA PHE A 245 103.26 -87.40 -87.74
C PHE A 245 103.27 -88.43 -88.89
N LEU A 246 102.13 -89.10 -89.12
CA LEU A 246 102.02 -90.13 -90.17
C LEU A 246 102.26 -89.60 -91.60
N ARG A 247 101.92 -88.33 -91.88
CA ARG A 247 102.24 -87.68 -93.16
C ARG A 247 103.75 -87.46 -93.36
N ASN A 248 104.49 -87.18 -92.28
CA ASN A 248 105.93 -86.97 -92.36
C ASN A 248 106.68 -88.28 -92.64
N ASP A 249 106.34 -89.37 -91.94
CA ASP A 249 106.91 -90.71 -92.19
C ASP A 249 106.73 -91.13 -93.65
N LEU A 250 105.53 -90.93 -94.20
CA LEU A 250 105.20 -91.28 -95.59
C LEU A 250 106.05 -90.48 -96.60
N ALA A 251 106.38 -89.22 -96.30
CA ALA A 251 107.28 -88.40 -97.11
C ALA A 251 108.76 -88.83 -97.00
N GLU A 252 109.20 -89.40 -95.87
CA GLU A 252 110.55 -89.99 -95.74
C GLU A 252 110.69 -91.29 -96.56
N TYR A 253 109.67 -92.15 -96.53
CA TYR A 253 109.61 -93.36 -97.36
C TYR A 253 109.59 -93.03 -98.86
N GLN A 254 108.98 -91.92 -99.27
CA GLN A 254 109.04 -91.47 -100.67
C GLN A 254 110.45 -91.03 -101.08
N ARG A 255 111.12 -90.15 -100.30
CA ARG A 255 112.50 -89.70 -100.60
C ARG A 255 113.49 -90.85 -100.72
N THR A 256 113.46 -91.80 -99.78
CA THR A 256 114.36 -92.97 -99.80
C THR A 256 114.15 -93.88 -101.01
N CYS A 257 112.94 -93.92 -101.59
CA CYS A 257 112.67 -94.61 -102.86
C CYS A 257 113.17 -93.86 -104.10
N GLU A 258 113.38 -92.54 -104.01
CA GLU A 258 113.91 -91.72 -105.11
C GLU A 258 115.44 -91.84 -105.18
N ASP A 259 116.14 -91.75 -104.03
CA ASP A 259 117.59 -91.94 -103.94
C ASP A 259 118.05 -93.28 -104.54
N LEU A 260 117.32 -94.37 -104.24
CA LEU A 260 117.63 -95.70 -104.78
C LEU A 260 117.45 -95.80 -106.31
N LYS A 261 116.54 -95.02 -106.90
CA LYS A 261 116.36 -94.98 -108.36
C LYS A 261 117.50 -94.23 -109.05
N GLU A 262 118.04 -93.17 -108.44
CA GLU A 262 119.20 -92.46 -109.00
C GLU A 262 120.46 -93.31 -108.97
N GLN A 263 120.71 -94.03 -107.87
CA GLN A 263 121.84 -94.95 -107.75
C GLN A 263 121.82 -96.07 -108.80
N LEU A 264 120.63 -96.51 -109.25
CA LEU A 264 120.50 -97.52 -110.31
C LEU A 264 120.97 -96.96 -111.66
N LYS A 265 120.44 -95.79 -112.06
CA LYS A 265 120.78 -95.12 -113.34
C LYS A 265 122.29 -94.87 -113.48
N HIS A 266 122.96 -94.50 -112.38
CA HIS A 266 124.39 -94.21 -112.39
C HIS A 266 125.25 -95.45 -112.70
N LYS A 267 124.79 -96.66 -112.32
CA LYS A 267 125.48 -97.92 -112.66
C LYS A 267 125.27 -98.34 -114.11
N GLU A 268 124.09 -98.07 -114.69
CA GLU A 268 123.80 -98.39 -116.09
C GLU A 268 124.67 -97.57 -117.05
N PHE A 269 124.90 -96.29 -116.75
CA PHE A 269 125.71 -95.40 -117.60
C PHE A 269 127.17 -95.85 -117.74
N LEU A 270 127.77 -96.39 -116.67
CA LEU A 270 129.17 -96.85 -116.66
C LEU A 270 129.40 -98.08 -117.56
N LEU A 271 128.38 -98.89 -117.84
CA LEU A 271 128.49 -100.08 -118.68
C LEU A 271 128.57 -99.74 -120.18
N ALA A 272 128.02 -98.62 -120.62
CA ALA A 272 127.92 -98.27 -122.04
C ALA A 272 129.24 -97.75 -122.67
N ALA A 273 130.17 -97.24 -121.87
CA ALA A 273 131.28 -96.42 -122.36
C ALA A 273 132.50 -97.18 -122.94
N ASN A 274 132.56 -98.52 -122.84
CA ASN A 274 133.83 -99.27 -122.93
C ASN A 274 134.12 -100.01 -124.27
N THR A 275 133.42 -99.69 -125.37
CA THR A 275 133.34 -100.61 -126.54
C THR A 275 133.73 -100.10 -127.95
N CYS A 276 134.37 -98.94 -128.11
CA CYS A 276 134.64 -98.38 -129.45
C CYS A 276 136.13 -97.98 -129.68
N ASN A 277 136.90 -98.76 -130.47
CA ASN A 277 138.21 -98.37 -131.06
C ASN A 277 138.82 -99.45 -132.00
N ARG A 278 138.88 -99.23 -133.35
CA ARG A 278 139.92 -99.72 -134.31
C ARG A 278 139.66 -99.27 -135.77
N VAL A 279 140.73 -98.97 -136.52
CA VAL A 279 140.75 -98.42 -137.91
C VAL A 279 141.91 -99.05 -138.73
N GLY A 280 141.87 -99.04 -140.07
CA GLY A 280 142.85 -99.68 -140.98
C GLY A 280 143.56 -98.75 -142.01
N GLY A 281 144.56 -99.25 -142.73
CA GLY A 281 145.42 -98.48 -143.66
C GLY A 281 145.96 -99.25 -144.90
N LEU A 282 146.74 -98.59 -145.77
CA LEU A 282 147.13 -99.06 -147.13
C LEU A 282 148.63 -98.82 -147.47
N CYS A 283 149.12 -99.30 -148.64
CA CYS A 283 150.53 -99.67 -148.87
C CYS A 283 151.32 -98.94 -150.00
N LEU A 284 152.64 -99.15 -150.02
CA LEU A 284 153.66 -98.35 -150.75
C LEU A 284 153.57 -98.26 -152.28
N LYS A 285 152.95 -99.21 -153.00
CA LYS A 285 153.00 -99.20 -154.48
C LYS A 285 152.13 -98.10 -155.13
N CYS A 286 151.10 -97.64 -154.43
CA CYS A 286 150.22 -96.58 -154.93
C CYS A 286 150.90 -95.20 -154.89
N ALA A 287 151.74 -94.94 -153.88
CA ALA A 287 152.36 -93.63 -153.67
C ALA A 287 153.40 -93.22 -154.74
N GLN A 288 153.98 -94.17 -155.48
CA GLN A 288 155.03 -93.88 -156.46
C GLN A 288 154.50 -93.57 -157.88
N HIS A 289 153.29 -94.04 -158.24
CA HIS A 289 152.69 -93.75 -159.54
C HIS A 289 152.03 -92.37 -159.62
N GLU A 290 151.65 -91.80 -158.47
CA GLU A 290 150.95 -90.50 -158.39
C GLU A 290 151.88 -89.31 -158.70
N ALA A 291 153.16 -89.39 -158.30
CA ALA A 291 154.13 -88.30 -158.46
C ALA A 291 154.54 -88.00 -159.92
N VAL A 292 154.56 -89.01 -160.80
CA VAL A 292 155.04 -88.85 -162.19
C VAL A 292 153.99 -88.22 -163.10
N LEU A 293 152.71 -88.47 -162.83
CA LEU A 293 151.60 -87.89 -163.60
C LEU A 293 151.34 -86.41 -163.28
N SER A 294 152.00 -85.85 -162.27
CA SER A 294 151.73 -84.49 -161.79
C SER A 294 152.32 -83.35 -162.63
N GLN A 295 153.23 -83.59 -163.59
CA GLN A 295 154.08 -82.51 -164.16
C GLN A 295 154.01 -82.23 -165.68
N THR A 296 153.20 -82.92 -166.50
CA THR A 296 153.09 -82.60 -167.95
C THR A 296 151.65 -82.49 -168.43
N HIS A 297 151.26 -81.27 -168.87
CA HIS A 297 149.96 -80.80 -169.42
C HIS A 297 148.68 -81.09 -168.60
N THR A 298 148.58 -82.25 -167.99
CA THR A 298 147.55 -82.71 -167.05
C THR A 298 147.45 -81.84 -165.80
N ASN A 299 148.48 -81.09 -165.42
CA ASN A 299 148.47 -80.24 -164.21
C ASN A 299 147.39 -79.15 -164.24
N VAL A 300 147.11 -78.53 -165.39
CA VAL A 300 146.02 -77.53 -165.54
C VAL A 300 144.63 -78.20 -165.43
N HIS A 301 144.50 -79.42 -165.94
CA HIS A 301 143.28 -80.22 -165.78
C HIS A 301 143.13 -80.68 -164.33
N MET A 302 144.21 -81.08 -163.65
CA MET A 302 144.21 -81.47 -162.23
C MET A 302 143.80 -80.28 -161.36
N GLN A 303 144.42 -79.10 -161.50
CA GLN A 303 144.02 -77.89 -160.77
C GLN A 303 142.56 -77.49 -161.04
N THR A 304 142.03 -77.79 -162.23
CA THR A 304 140.62 -77.53 -162.55
C THR A 304 139.69 -78.58 -161.96
N ILE A 305 140.09 -79.86 -161.95
CA ILE A 305 139.37 -80.95 -161.28
C ILE A 305 139.38 -80.72 -159.77
N GLU A 306 140.52 -80.38 -159.15
CA GLU A 306 140.65 -80.02 -157.74
C GLU A 306 139.76 -78.84 -157.36
N ARG A 307 139.71 -77.79 -158.20
CA ARG A 307 138.79 -76.66 -157.99
C ARG A 307 137.33 -77.10 -158.04
N LEU A 308 136.93 -77.89 -159.05
CA LEU A 308 135.57 -78.42 -159.18
C LEU A 308 135.22 -79.44 -158.07
N VAL A 309 136.18 -80.23 -157.61
CA VAL A 309 136.04 -81.17 -156.49
C VAL A 309 135.80 -80.40 -155.20
N LYS A 310 136.54 -79.31 -154.99
CA LYS A 310 136.40 -78.41 -153.84
C LYS A 310 135.09 -77.62 -153.89
N GLU A 311 134.73 -77.04 -155.03
CA GLU A 311 133.41 -76.43 -155.26
C GLU A 311 132.27 -77.44 -155.00
N ARG A 312 132.44 -78.71 -155.39
CA ARG A 312 131.47 -79.79 -155.11
C ARG A 312 131.44 -80.19 -153.64
N ASP A 313 132.57 -80.23 -152.94
CA ASP A 313 132.62 -80.48 -151.49
C ASP A 313 132.04 -79.31 -150.68
N ASP A 314 132.31 -78.07 -151.08
CA ASP A 314 131.75 -76.85 -150.48
C ASP A 314 130.23 -76.80 -150.73
N LEU A 315 129.76 -77.12 -151.94
CA LEU A 315 128.33 -77.27 -152.26
C LEU A 315 127.68 -78.42 -151.49
N MET A 316 128.33 -79.58 -151.36
CA MET A 316 127.82 -80.69 -150.55
C MET A 316 127.75 -80.33 -149.07
N SER A 317 128.74 -79.60 -148.55
CA SER A 317 128.77 -79.12 -147.17
C SER A 317 127.66 -78.09 -146.92
N ALA A 318 127.43 -77.18 -147.87
CA ALA A 318 126.30 -76.26 -147.86
C ALA A 318 124.94 -77.01 -147.95
N LEU A 319 124.84 -78.07 -148.76
CA LEU A 319 123.61 -78.86 -148.89
C LEU A 319 123.33 -79.67 -147.61
N VAL A 320 124.38 -80.18 -146.95
CA VAL A 320 124.28 -80.82 -145.63
C VAL A 320 123.90 -79.80 -144.55
N SER A 321 124.46 -78.58 -144.55
CA SER A 321 124.10 -77.54 -143.56
C SER A 321 122.69 -76.97 -143.80
N VAL A 322 122.25 -76.87 -145.06
CA VAL A 322 120.86 -76.54 -145.41
C VAL A 322 119.91 -77.66 -144.98
N ARG A 323 120.29 -78.94 -145.12
CA ARG A 323 119.50 -80.07 -144.62
C ARG A 323 119.43 -80.13 -143.09
N SER A 324 120.54 -79.87 -142.39
CA SER A 324 120.54 -79.85 -140.92
C SER A 324 119.75 -78.66 -140.39
N SER A 325 119.91 -77.46 -140.96
CA SER A 325 119.11 -76.30 -140.58
C SER A 325 117.62 -76.43 -140.95
N LEU A 326 117.28 -77.16 -142.03
CA LEU A 326 115.90 -77.55 -142.34
C LEU A 326 115.35 -78.51 -141.27
N ALA A 327 116.11 -79.54 -140.88
CA ALA A 327 115.70 -80.44 -139.81
C ALA A 327 115.56 -79.70 -138.46
N ASP A 328 116.47 -78.79 -138.13
CA ASP A 328 116.39 -77.96 -136.92
C ASP A 328 115.19 -77.00 -136.94
N THR A 329 114.81 -76.47 -138.11
CA THR A 329 113.61 -75.62 -138.26
C THR A 329 112.34 -76.46 -138.14
N GLN A 330 112.27 -77.64 -138.75
CA GLN A 330 111.15 -78.57 -138.59
C GLN A 330 111.00 -79.07 -137.15
N GLN A 331 112.11 -79.35 -136.45
CA GLN A 331 112.08 -79.73 -135.03
C GLN A 331 111.64 -78.55 -134.14
N ARG A 332 112.08 -77.32 -134.44
CA ARG A 332 111.60 -76.11 -133.75
C ARG A 332 110.13 -75.82 -134.04
N GLU A 333 109.66 -76.05 -135.26
CA GLU A 333 108.25 -75.93 -135.65
C GLU A 333 107.39 -76.96 -134.92
N ALA A 334 107.79 -78.24 -134.89
CA ALA A 334 107.10 -79.29 -134.15
C ALA A 334 107.06 -79.00 -132.63
N SER A 335 108.18 -78.53 -132.06
CA SER A 335 108.23 -78.10 -130.66
C SER A 335 107.33 -76.88 -130.39
N ALA A 336 107.28 -75.91 -131.30
CA ALA A 336 106.43 -74.74 -131.18
C ALA A 336 104.95 -75.10 -131.33
N TYR A 337 104.60 -76.02 -132.23
CA TYR A 337 103.25 -76.55 -132.40
C TYR A 337 102.76 -77.27 -131.13
N GLU A 338 103.58 -78.15 -130.55
CA GLU A 338 103.20 -78.85 -129.32
C GLU A 338 103.12 -77.89 -128.11
N GLN A 339 103.99 -76.87 -128.03
CA GLN A 339 103.86 -75.79 -127.04
C GLN A 339 102.57 -74.98 -127.24
N VAL A 340 102.24 -74.57 -128.46
CA VAL A 340 100.99 -73.85 -128.77
C VAL A 340 99.78 -74.70 -128.43
N LYS A 341 99.80 -76.00 -128.74
CA LYS A 341 98.75 -76.96 -128.40
C LYS A 341 98.56 -77.11 -126.88
N GLN A 342 99.65 -77.22 -126.12
CA GLN A 342 99.61 -77.24 -124.65
C GLN A 342 99.06 -75.92 -124.08
N VAL A 343 99.50 -74.77 -124.61
CA VAL A 343 98.99 -73.45 -124.21
C VAL A 343 97.51 -73.28 -124.55
N LEU A 344 97.05 -73.79 -125.70
CA LEU A 344 95.64 -73.79 -126.09
C LEU A 344 94.81 -74.69 -125.15
N GLN A 345 95.27 -75.89 -124.83
CA GLN A 345 94.59 -76.78 -123.87
C GLN A 345 94.46 -76.11 -122.49
N ILE A 346 95.55 -75.54 -121.96
CA ILE A 346 95.52 -74.80 -120.69
C ILE A 346 94.60 -73.58 -120.77
N SER A 347 94.55 -72.89 -121.92
CA SER A 347 93.66 -71.75 -122.15
C SER A 347 92.18 -72.17 -122.24
N GLU A 348 91.88 -73.28 -122.89
CA GLU A 348 90.54 -73.85 -122.97
C GLU A 348 90.06 -74.29 -121.57
N GLU A 349 90.87 -75.05 -120.83
CA GLU A 349 90.58 -75.42 -119.44
C GLU A 349 90.34 -74.20 -118.55
N ALA A 350 91.17 -73.17 -118.65
CA ALA A 350 90.98 -71.91 -117.93
C ALA A 350 89.69 -71.18 -118.34
N ASN A 351 89.30 -71.22 -119.62
CA ASN A 351 88.03 -70.64 -120.09
C ASN A 351 86.80 -71.45 -119.64
N PHE A 352 86.90 -72.79 -119.58
CA PHE A 352 85.85 -73.65 -119.03
C PHE A 352 85.65 -73.39 -117.53
N GLU A 353 86.73 -73.38 -116.74
CA GLU A 353 86.64 -73.13 -115.30
C GLU A 353 86.18 -71.69 -115.00
N LYS A 354 86.62 -70.69 -115.79
CA LYS A 354 86.08 -69.33 -115.74
C LYS A 354 84.57 -69.28 -116.04
N THR A 355 84.10 -70.01 -117.05
CA THR A 355 82.67 -70.05 -117.41
C THR A 355 81.84 -70.72 -116.32
N LYS A 356 82.34 -71.83 -115.76
CA LYS A 356 81.75 -72.52 -114.61
C LYS A 356 81.68 -71.63 -113.37
N ALA A 357 82.75 -70.90 -113.05
CA ALA A 357 82.77 -69.92 -111.98
C ALA A 357 81.77 -68.76 -112.22
N LEU A 358 81.67 -68.25 -113.45
CA LEU A 358 80.67 -67.22 -113.80
C LEU A 358 79.22 -67.72 -113.63
N ILE A 359 78.93 -68.96 -114.00
CA ILE A 359 77.60 -69.57 -113.79
C ILE A 359 77.31 -69.73 -112.29
N GLN A 360 78.28 -70.17 -111.49
CA GLN A 360 78.14 -70.26 -110.03
C GLN A 360 77.92 -68.88 -109.40
N CYS A 361 78.66 -67.85 -109.82
CA CYS A 361 78.46 -66.48 -109.38
C CYS A 361 77.07 -65.93 -109.74
N ASP A 362 76.55 -66.22 -110.93
CA ASP A 362 75.19 -65.81 -111.34
C ASP A 362 74.09 -66.56 -110.56
N GLN A 363 74.28 -67.85 -110.27
CA GLN A 363 73.39 -68.62 -109.40
C GLN A 363 73.36 -68.07 -107.96
N LEU A 364 74.54 -67.80 -107.37
CA LEU A 364 74.66 -67.19 -106.05
C LEU A 364 74.06 -65.77 -106.02
N ARG A 365 74.28 -64.96 -107.06
CA ARG A 365 73.66 -63.64 -107.19
C ARG A 365 72.13 -63.74 -107.23
N LYS A 366 71.56 -64.64 -108.03
CA LYS A 366 70.10 -64.83 -108.10
C LYS A 366 69.49 -65.31 -106.79
N GLU A 367 70.17 -66.18 -106.05
CA GLU A 367 69.71 -66.58 -104.72
C GLU A 367 69.83 -65.42 -103.71
N LEU A 368 70.87 -64.59 -103.80
CA LEU A 368 71.03 -63.38 -103.00
C LEU A 368 69.94 -62.33 -103.31
N GLU A 369 69.63 -62.10 -104.58
CA GLU A 369 68.51 -61.25 -105.03
C GLU A 369 67.16 -61.78 -104.50
N ARG A 370 66.92 -63.09 -104.61
CA ARG A 370 65.71 -63.75 -104.06
C ARG A 370 65.65 -63.71 -102.52
N GLN A 371 66.78 -63.65 -101.83
CA GLN A 371 66.83 -63.43 -100.38
C GLN A 371 66.54 -61.97 -100.04
N ALA A 372 67.14 -61.02 -100.77
CA ALA A 372 66.87 -59.59 -100.63
C ALA A 372 65.39 -59.27 -100.84
N GLU A 373 64.77 -59.72 -101.94
CA GLU A 373 63.34 -59.51 -102.20
C GLU A 373 62.44 -60.06 -101.08
N ARG A 374 62.78 -61.21 -100.49
CA ARG A 374 62.01 -61.80 -99.39
C ARG A 374 62.13 -60.96 -98.11
N LEU A 375 63.33 -60.47 -97.81
CA LEU A 375 63.57 -59.59 -96.66
C LEU A 375 62.92 -58.22 -96.85
N GLU A 376 62.92 -57.67 -98.07
CA GLU A 376 62.23 -56.42 -98.42
C GLU A 376 60.70 -56.56 -98.29
N LYS A 377 60.12 -57.66 -98.78
CA LYS A 377 58.68 -57.95 -98.65
C LYS A 377 58.27 -58.14 -97.18
N GLU A 378 59.07 -58.85 -96.38
CA GLU A 378 58.82 -58.98 -94.93
C GLU A 378 58.96 -57.63 -94.23
N LEU A 379 60.02 -56.86 -94.52
CA LEU A 379 60.24 -55.52 -93.96
C LEU A 379 59.08 -54.57 -94.28
N ALA A 380 58.57 -54.59 -95.51
CA ALA A 380 57.39 -53.83 -95.92
C ALA A 380 56.15 -54.25 -95.13
N SER A 381 55.88 -55.56 -95.00
CA SER A 381 54.74 -56.06 -94.21
C SER A 381 54.83 -55.67 -92.72
N GLN A 382 56.04 -55.65 -92.15
CA GLN A 382 56.30 -55.23 -90.78
C GLN A 382 56.22 -53.71 -90.62
N GLN A 383 56.55 -52.93 -91.65
CA GLN A 383 56.31 -51.48 -91.66
C GLN A 383 54.80 -51.18 -91.74
N GLU A 384 54.04 -51.92 -92.55
CA GLU A 384 52.58 -51.76 -92.68
C GLU A 384 51.84 -52.16 -91.40
N LYS A 385 52.15 -53.32 -90.80
CA LYS A 385 51.61 -53.72 -89.48
C LYS A 385 51.85 -52.64 -88.42
N ARG A 386 53.09 -52.16 -88.29
CA ARG A 386 53.44 -51.06 -87.37
C ARG A 386 52.76 -49.73 -87.73
N ALA A 387 52.40 -49.49 -88.98
CA ALA A 387 51.63 -48.30 -89.37
C ALA A 387 50.16 -48.42 -88.94
N ILE A 388 49.54 -49.59 -89.13
CA ILE A 388 48.17 -49.90 -88.70
C ILE A 388 48.07 -49.83 -87.16
N GLU A 389 49.00 -50.46 -86.44
CA GLU A 389 49.06 -50.41 -84.97
C GLU A 389 49.23 -48.98 -84.44
N LYS A 390 50.08 -48.16 -85.08
CA LYS A 390 50.23 -46.74 -84.74
C LYS A 390 48.97 -45.93 -85.01
N ASP A 391 48.23 -46.23 -86.07
CA ASP A 391 46.96 -45.58 -86.37
C ASP A 391 45.85 -45.98 -85.37
N MET A 392 45.76 -47.26 -85.02
CA MET A 392 44.89 -47.75 -83.94
C MET A 392 45.21 -47.10 -82.60
N MET A 393 46.50 -47.05 -82.21
CA MET A 393 46.94 -46.40 -80.97
C MET A 393 46.56 -44.91 -80.95
N LYS A 394 46.74 -44.19 -82.07
CA LYS A 394 46.30 -42.79 -82.19
C LYS A 394 44.78 -42.64 -82.05
N LYS A 395 43.99 -43.56 -82.60
CA LYS A 395 42.53 -43.58 -82.49
C LYS A 395 42.05 -43.83 -81.06
N GLU A 396 42.68 -44.73 -80.32
CA GLU A 396 42.33 -44.92 -78.90
C GLU A 396 42.76 -43.70 -78.05
N ILE A 397 43.98 -43.17 -78.25
CA ILE A 397 44.43 -41.94 -77.55
C ILE A 397 43.51 -40.74 -77.84
N THR A 398 42.96 -40.62 -79.06
CA THR A 398 42.00 -39.55 -79.38
C THR A 398 40.65 -39.76 -78.69
N LYS A 399 40.09 -40.98 -78.69
CA LYS A 399 38.87 -41.30 -77.92
C LYS A 399 39.03 -41.05 -76.42
N GLU A 400 40.15 -41.46 -75.83
CA GLU A 400 40.43 -41.22 -74.41
C GLU A 400 40.54 -39.72 -74.10
N ARG A 401 41.19 -38.95 -74.97
CA ARG A 401 41.25 -37.47 -74.85
C ARG A 401 39.88 -36.82 -74.98
N GLU A 402 39.05 -37.27 -75.91
CA GLU A 402 37.68 -36.78 -76.10
C GLU A 402 36.77 -37.13 -74.90
N TYR A 403 36.89 -38.34 -74.36
CA TYR A 403 36.19 -38.77 -73.15
C TYR A 403 36.62 -37.96 -71.92
N MET A 404 37.92 -37.79 -71.70
CA MET A 404 38.46 -36.99 -70.60
C MET A 404 38.10 -35.50 -70.76
N GLY A 405 38.13 -34.96 -71.99
CA GLY A 405 37.68 -33.61 -72.30
C GLY A 405 36.19 -33.40 -72.02
N SER A 406 35.35 -34.37 -72.40
CA SER A 406 33.91 -34.35 -72.10
C SER A 406 33.63 -34.42 -70.60
N LYS A 407 34.35 -35.29 -69.88
CA LYS A 407 34.27 -35.39 -68.42
C LYS A 407 34.75 -34.10 -67.73
N MET A 408 35.80 -33.47 -68.25
CA MET A 408 36.29 -32.17 -67.77
C MET A 408 35.23 -31.08 -67.97
N LEU A 409 34.59 -31.00 -69.13
CA LEU A 409 33.51 -30.04 -69.38
C LEU A 409 32.33 -30.22 -68.41
N ILE A 410 31.90 -31.47 -68.16
CA ILE A 410 30.84 -31.76 -67.18
C ILE A 410 31.27 -31.32 -65.77
N LEU A 411 32.50 -31.61 -65.36
CA LEU A 411 33.02 -31.20 -64.05
C LEU A 411 33.14 -29.68 -63.92
N SER A 412 33.63 -28.98 -64.95
CA SER A 412 33.69 -27.52 -64.99
C SER A 412 32.28 -26.90 -64.93
N GLN A 413 31.30 -27.49 -65.61
CA GLN A 413 29.91 -27.04 -65.54
C GLN A 413 29.31 -27.24 -64.14
N ASN A 414 29.59 -28.37 -63.49
CA ASN A 414 29.15 -28.64 -62.12
C ASN A 414 29.81 -27.69 -61.11
N ILE A 415 31.11 -27.38 -61.29
CA ILE A 415 31.83 -26.39 -60.47
C ILE A 415 31.16 -25.01 -60.61
N ALA A 416 30.94 -24.53 -61.84
CA ALA A 416 30.29 -23.24 -62.09
C ALA A 416 28.85 -23.18 -61.52
N GLN A 417 28.11 -24.28 -61.54
CA GLN A 417 26.78 -24.37 -60.90
C GLN A 417 26.86 -24.29 -59.38
N LEU A 418 27.85 -24.95 -58.75
CA LEU A 418 28.05 -24.89 -57.31
C LEU A 418 28.55 -23.50 -56.86
N GLU A 419 29.46 -22.89 -57.62
CA GLU A 419 29.92 -21.51 -57.40
C GLU A 419 28.75 -20.52 -57.46
N ALA A 420 27.90 -20.62 -58.49
CA ALA A 420 26.70 -19.79 -58.60
C ALA A 420 25.69 -20.00 -57.45
N GLN A 421 25.56 -21.23 -56.93
CA GLN A 421 24.73 -21.52 -55.75
C GLN A 421 25.34 -20.91 -54.48
N VAL A 422 26.66 -21.03 -54.28
CA VAL A 422 27.37 -20.40 -53.15
C VAL A 422 27.26 -18.88 -53.22
N GLU A 423 27.40 -18.27 -54.39
CA GLU A 423 27.17 -16.84 -54.60
C GLU A 423 25.74 -16.40 -54.27
N LYS A 424 24.74 -17.20 -54.66
CA LYS A 424 23.34 -16.92 -54.33
C LYS A 424 23.11 -16.95 -52.82
N VAL A 425 23.55 -18.02 -52.15
CA VAL A 425 23.39 -18.20 -50.69
C VAL A 425 24.18 -17.15 -49.90
N THR A 426 25.35 -16.74 -50.37
CA THR A 426 26.11 -15.64 -49.72
C THR A 426 25.42 -14.28 -49.88
N LYS A 427 24.82 -13.97 -51.04
CA LYS A 427 24.00 -12.76 -51.24
C LYS A 427 22.75 -12.76 -50.34
N GLU A 428 22.06 -13.90 -50.25
CA GLU A 428 20.90 -14.09 -49.35
C GLU A 428 21.30 -13.95 -47.87
N LYS A 429 22.42 -14.55 -47.45
CA LYS A 429 22.99 -14.38 -46.11
C LYS A 429 23.30 -12.91 -45.80
N ILE A 430 23.94 -12.18 -46.70
CA ILE A 430 24.27 -10.75 -46.50
C ILE A 430 22.98 -9.93 -46.39
N SER A 431 21.98 -10.18 -47.24
CA SER A 431 20.67 -9.51 -47.13
C SER A 431 19.99 -9.77 -45.78
N ALA A 432 20.06 -11.01 -45.27
CA ALA A 432 19.50 -11.37 -43.97
C ALA A 432 20.26 -10.71 -42.80
N ILE A 433 21.59 -10.62 -42.88
CA ILE A 433 22.41 -9.90 -41.89
C ILE A 433 22.04 -8.42 -41.87
N ASN A 434 21.98 -7.76 -43.03
CA ASN A 434 21.62 -6.34 -43.11
C ASN A 434 20.22 -6.07 -42.53
N GLN A 435 19.24 -6.96 -42.77
CA GLN A 435 17.90 -6.87 -42.17
C GLN A 435 17.92 -7.04 -40.66
N LEU A 436 18.74 -7.97 -40.13
CA LEU A 436 18.91 -8.15 -38.69
C LEU A 436 19.58 -6.94 -38.03
N GLU A 437 20.61 -6.37 -38.66
CA GLU A 437 21.27 -5.13 -38.20
C GLU A 437 20.32 -3.93 -38.21
N GLU A 438 19.48 -3.80 -39.24
CA GLU A 438 18.43 -2.77 -39.30
C GLU A 438 17.41 -2.94 -38.16
N ILE A 439 16.89 -4.16 -37.96
CA ILE A 439 15.94 -4.47 -36.88
C ILE A 439 16.58 -4.23 -35.50
N GLN A 440 17.85 -4.59 -35.30
CA GLN A 440 18.58 -4.31 -34.06
C GLN A 440 18.74 -2.80 -33.81
N SER A 441 19.07 -2.02 -34.85
CA SER A 441 19.15 -0.56 -34.77
C SER A 441 17.80 0.08 -34.43
N GLN A 442 16.71 -0.38 -35.07
CA GLN A 442 15.34 0.06 -34.78
C GLN A 442 14.85 -0.36 -33.38
N LEU A 443 15.34 -1.48 -32.85
CA LEU A 443 15.01 -1.94 -31.50
C LEU A 443 15.77 -1.11 -30.46
N ALA A 444 17.08 -0.89 -30.64
CA ALA A 444 17.89 -0.04 -29.78
C ALA A 444 17.39 1.41 -29.72
N SER A 445 16.94 1.98 -30.85
CA SER A 445 16.35 3.32 -30.85
C SER A 445 15.01 3.35 -30.09
N ARG A 446 14.16 2.33 -30.24
CA ARG A 446 12.91 2.22 -29.46
C ARG A 446 13.17 1.99 -27.97
N GLU A 447 14.19 1.24 -27.59
CA GLU A 447 14.60 1.07 -26.19
C GLU A 447 15.08 2.39 -25.57
N MET A 448 15.83 3.20 -26.32
CA MET A 448 16.20 4.56 -25.92
C MET A 448 14.97 5.46 -25.73
N ASP A 449 14.03 5.46 -26.67
CA ASP A 449 12.79 6.25 -26.59
C ASP A 449 11.91 5.82 -25.40
N VAL A 450 11.70 4.51 -25.21
CA VAL A 450 10.96 3.97 -24.06
C VAL A 450 11.67 4.33 -22.75
N THR A 451 13.00 4.23 -22.68
CA THR A 451 13.77 4.62 -21.49
C THR A 451 13.64 6.11 -21.19
N LYS A 452 13.66 6.96 -22.22
CA LYS A 452 13.45 8.41 -22.11
C LYS A 452 12.04 8.72 -21.60
N VAL A 453 10.99 8.16 -22.21
CA VAL A 453 9.59 8.33 -21.76
C VAL A 453 9.39 7.79 -20.34
N CYS A 454 10.02 6.67 -19.96
CA CYS A 454 9.99 6.16 -18.59
C CYS A 454 10.77 7.04 -17.60
N GLY A 455 11.80 7.76 -18.06
CA GLY A 455 12.50 8.80 -17.28
C GLY A 455 11.61 10.02 -17.05
N GLU A 456 11.02 10.55 -18.12
CA GLU A 456 10.09 11.68 -18.10
C GLU A 456 8.85 11.38 -17.24
N MET A 457 8.23 10.21 -17.41
CA MET A 457 7.07 9.78 -16.62
C MET A 457 7.41 9.63 -15.13
N ARG A 458 8.59 9.10 -14.78
CA ARG A 458 9.06 9.08 -13.37
C ARG A 458 9.32 10.49 -12.84
N TYR A 459 9.87 11.39 -13.64
CA TYR A 459 10.06 12.79 -13.24
C TYR A 459 8.71 13.49 -12.99
N GLN A 460 7.72 13.33 -13.87
CA GLN A 460 6.38 13.89 -13.69
C GLN A 460 5.65 13.26 -12.50
N LEU A 461 5.76 11.94 -12.30
CA LEU A 461 5.18 11.24 -11.15
C LEU A 461 5.80 11.73 -9.83
N ASN A 462 7.12 11.89 -9.76
CA ASN A 462 7.79 12.44 -8.59
C ASN A 462 7.38 13.90 -8.35
N LYS A 463 7.32 14.72 -9.40
CA LYS A 463 6.88 16.12 -9.30
C LYS A 463 5.45 16.23 -8.76
N THR A 464 4.50 15.51 -9.36
CA THR A 464 3.10 15.51 -8.92
C THR A 464 2.92 14.91 -7.53
N ASN A 465 3.75 13.94 -7.12
CA ASN A 465 3.74 13.44 -5.74
C ASN A 465 4.27 14.46 -4.74
N MET A 466 5.32 15.23 -5.08
CA MET A 466 5.79 16.34 -4.23
C MET A 466 4.72 17.43 -4.09
N GLU A 467 4.09 17.84 -5.20
CA GLU A 467 2.98 18.81 -5.21
C GLU A 467 1.78 18.29 -4.38
N LYS A 468 1.48 16.99 -4.45
CA LYS A 468 0.46 16.34 -3.60
C LYS A 468 0.85 16.37 -2.12
N ASP A 469 2.08 16.02 -1.77
CA ASP A 469 2.56 15.96 -0.39
C ASP A 469 2.60 17.37 0.25
N GLU A 470 2.94 18.40 -0.53
CA GLU A 470 2.83 19.80 -0.17
C GLU A 470 1.37 20.23 0.06
N ALA A 471 0.46 19.96 -0.89
CA ALA A 471 -0.97 20.27 -0.72
C ALA A 471 -1.60 19.52 0.47
N GLU A 472 -1.23 18.25 0.70
CA GLU A 472 -1.67 17.52 1.88
C GLU A 472 -1.11 18.11 3.19
N LYS A 473 0.13 18.62 3.18
CA LYS A 473 0.72 19.32 4.34
C LYS A 473 -0.05 20.61 4.63
N GLU A 474 -0.31 21.44 3.63
CA GLU A 474 -1.15 22.64 3.78
C GLU A 474 -2.55 22.28 4.30
N HIS A 475 -3.20 21.26 3.75
CA HIS A 475 -4.50 20.78 4.24
C HIS A 475 -4.46 20.23 5.68
N ARG A 476 -3.32 19.70 6.17
CA ARG A 476 -3.14 19.35 7.59
C ARG A 476 -2.99 20.61 8.45
N GLU A 477 -2.23 21.60 7.99
CA GLU A 477 -2.01 22.87 8.69
C GLU A 477 -3.30 23.70 8.79
N PHE A 478 -4.07 23.82 7.69
CA PHE A 478 -5.40 24.46 7.70
C PHE A 478 -6.40 23.74 8.60
N ARG A 479 -6.42 22.40 8.62
CA ARG A 479 -7.27 21.63 9.57
C ARG A 479 -6.83 21.83 11.02
N ALA A 480 -5.52 21.83 11.29
CA ALA A 480 -5.01 22.09 12.63
C ALA A 480 -5.28 23.54 13.09
N LYS A 481 -5.29 24.52 12.17
CA LYS A 481 -5.66 25.90 12.49
C LYS A 481 -7.15 26.03 12.77
N THR A 482 -8.00 25.54 11.87
CA THR A 482 -9.46 25.58 12.03
C THR A 482 -9.96 24.83 13.27
N ASN A 483 -9.37 23.69 13.63
CA ASN A 483 -9.67 23.01 14.88
C ASN A 483 -9.33 23.87 16.12
N ARG A 484 -8.18 24.55 16.15
CA ARG A 484 -7.84 25.46 17.26
C ARG A 484 -8.77 26.67 17.30
N ASP A 485 -9.13 27.23 16.15
CA ASP A 485 -10.09 28.34 16.07
C ASP A 485 -11.47 27.90 16.59
N LEU A 486 -11.91 26.67 16.31
CA LEU A 486 -13.12 26.06 16.87
C LEU A 486 -13.00 25.82 18.38
N GLU A 487 -11.91 25.25 18.88
CA GLU A 487 -11.66 25.06 20.32
C GLU A 487 -11.72 26.41 21.10
N ILE A 488 -11.17 27.48 20.52
CA ILE A 488 -11.25 28.84 21.09
C ILE A 488 -12.70 29.35 21.08
N LYS A 489 -13.46 29.09 20.00
CA LYS A 489 -14.87 29.50 19.90
C LYS A 489 -15.79 28.70 20.82
N ASP A 490 -15.54 27.41 21.03
CA ASP A 490 -16.27 26.60 22.01
C ASP A 490 -15.98 27.07 23.44
N GLN A 491 -14.73 27.45 23.75
CA GLN A 491 -14.39 28.09 25.03
C GLN A 491 -15.06 29.47 25.22
N GLU A 492 -15.24 30.24 24.14
CA GLU A 492 -15.96 31.52 24.17
C GLU A 492 -17.47 31.31 24.36
N ILE A 493 -18.06 30.34 23.66
CA ILE A 493 -19.47 29.93 23.82
C ILE A 493 -19.73 29.45 25.25
N GLU A 494 -18.84 28.65 25.83
CA GLU A 494 -19.01 28.14 27.20
C GLU A 494 -18.90 29.25 28.25
N LYS A 495 -17.98 30.22 28.07
CA LYS A 495 -17.95 31.44 28.90
C LYS A 495 -19.25 32.23 28.80
N LEU A 496 -19.73 32.48 27.57
CA LEU A 496 -20.98 33.21 27.34
C LEU A 496 -22.21 32.47 27.88
N ARG A 497 -22.20 31.13 27.92
CA ARG A 497 -23.24 30.32 28.59
C ARG A 497 -23.21 30.50 30.10
N ILE A 498 -22.03 30.44 30.71
CA ILE A 498 -21.87 30.68 32.15
C ILE A 498 -22.33 32.09 32.51
N GLU A 499 -21.86 33.12 31.81
CA GLU A 499 -22.29 34.52 32.01
C GLU A 499 -23.81 34.71 31.80
N LEU A 500 -24.40 34.03 30.81
CA LEU A 500 -25.84 34.04 30.56
C LEU A 500 -26.62 33.35 31.68
N ASP A 501 -26.13 32.23 32.20
CA ASP A 501 -26.80 31.48 33.27
C ASP A 501 -26.63 32.18 34.64
N GLU A 502 -25.49 32.82 34.91
CA GLU A 502 -25.31 33.76 36.03
C GLU A 502 -26.27 34.95 35.92
N SER A 503 -26.42 35.53 34.72
CA SER A 503 -27.35 36.62 34.46
C SER A 503 -28.82 36.20 34.65
N LYS A 504 -29.20 34.99 34.21
CA LYS A 504 -30.52 34.40 34.49
C LYS A 504 -30.73 34.20 35.99
N GLN A 505 -29.78 33.62 36.70
CA GLN A 505 -29.88 33.41 38.15
C GLN A 505 -30.02 34.74 38.91
N HIS A 506 -29.26 35.77 38.51
CA HIS A 506 -29.43 37.12 39.07
C HIS A 506 -30.81 37.69 38.75
N LEU A 507 -31.31 37.56 37.52
CA LEU A 507 -32.64 38.01 37.15
C LEU A 507 -33.74 37.26 37.92
N GLU A 508 -33.63 35.95 38.11
CA GLU A 508 -34.55 35.13 38.91
C GLU A 508 -34.52 35.55 40.39
N GLN A 509 -33.34 35.79 40.97
CA GLN A 509 -33.21 36.31 42.33
C GLN A 509 -33.83 37.70 42.49
N GLU A 510 -33.63 38.62 41.54
CA GLU A 510 -34.26 39.94 41.57
C GLU A 510 -35.77 39.86 41.32
N GLN A 511 -36.25 38.94 40.48
CA GLN A 511 -37.67 38.66 40.31
C GLN A 511 -38.30 38.12 41.61
N GLN A 512 -37.62 37.23 42.33
CA GLN A 512 -38.05 36.72 43.64
C GLN A 512 -38.07 37.85 44.69
N LYS A 513 -37.02 38.68 44.78
CA LYS A 513 -37.01 39.86 45.66
C LYS A 513 -38.13 40.83 45.33
N ALA A 514 -38.38 41.08 44.04
CA ALA A 514 -39.48 41.91 43.58
C ALA A 514 -40.86 41.27 43.82
N ALA A 515 -40.98 39.94 43.86
CA ALA A 515 -42.19 39.25 44.27
C ALA A 515 -42.42 39.42 45.78
N LEU A 516 -41.42 39.13 46.62
CA LEU A 516 -41.46 39.33 48.07
C LEU A 516 -41.76 40.79 48.44
N ALA A 517 -41.16 41.76 47.75
CA ALA A 517 -41.45 43.19 47.95
C ALA A 517 -42.88 43.56 47.53
N ARG A 518 -43.44 42.93 46.48
CA ARG A 518 -44.87 43.11 46.12
C ARG A 518 -45.79 42.48 47.16
N GLU A 519 -45.47 41.30 47.67
CA GLU A 519 -46.19 40.64 48.77
C GLU A 519 -46.15 41.50 50.04
N GLU A 520 -45.00 42.09 50.38
CA GLU A 520 -44.91 43.03 51.49
C GLU A 520 -45.70 44.32 51.23
N CYS A 521 -45.65 44.90 50.03
CA CYS A 521 -46.50 46.05 49.67
C CYS A 521 -47.99 45.72 49.77
N LEU A 522 -48.42 44.52 49.36
CA LEU A 522 -49.79 44.04 49.53
C LEU A 522 -50.14 43.91 51.02
N ARG A 523 -49.33 43.22 51.81
CA ARG A 523 -49.47 43.08 53.27
C ARG A 523 -49.53 44.43 53.99
N LEU A 524 -48.71 45.39 53.59
CA LEU A 524 -48.72 46.75 54.13
C LEU A 524 -49.95 47.55 53.68
N THR A 525 -50.47 47.30 52.47
CA THR A 525 -51.73 47.89 51.99
C THR A 525 -52.94 47.30 52.71
N GLU A 526 -52.93 46.00 53.00
CA GLU A 526 -53.93 45.32 53.83
C GLU A 526 -53.91 45.88 55.26
N LEU A 527 -52.75 45.92 55.91
CA LEU A 527 -52.57 46.57 57.23
C LEU A 527 -52.96 48.04 57.23
N LEU A 528 -52.68 48.78 56.15
CA LEU A 528 -53.13 50.16 55.99
C LEU A 528 -54.66 50.21 55.95
N GLY A 529 -55.31 49.40 55.10
CA GLY A 529 -56.77 49.33 55.00
C GLY A 529 -57.46 48.89 56.31
N GLU A 530 -56.88 47.93 57.03
CA GLU A 530 -57.32 47.54 58.38
C GLU A 530 -57.19 48.71 59.36
N SER A 531 -56.05 49.41 59.34
CA SER A 531 -55.81 50.57 60.20
C SER A 531 -56.72 51.74 59.85
N GLU A 532 -57.00 51.99 58.58
CA GLU A 532 -57.95 53.00 58.10
C GLU A 532 -59.38 52.65 58.50
N HIS A 533 -59.76 51.37 58.45
CA HIS A 533 -61.04 50.88 58.94
C HIS A 533 -61.17 51.06 60.46
N GLN A 534 -60.16 50.69 61.24
CA GLN A 534 -60.12 50.96 62.68
C GLN A 534 -60.13 52.47 63.00
N LEU A 535 -59.46 53.28 62.19
CA LEU A 535 -59.44 54.74 62.34
C LEU A 535 -60.79 55.35 61.95
N HIS A 536 -61.52 54.76 61.00
CA HIS A 536 -62.90 55.12 60.70
C HIS A 536 -63.86 54.73 61.83
N LEU A 537 -63.75 53.51 62.38
CA LEU A 537 -64.55 53.07 63.52
C LEU A 537 -64.31 53.95 64.75
N THR A 538 -63.05 54.20 65.11
CA THR A 538 -62.70 55.10 66.23
C THR A 538 -63.11 56.56 65.96
N ARG A 539 -63.13 57.03 64.70
CA ARG A 539 -63.77 58.32 64.34
C ARG A 539 -65.27 58.31 64.58
N GLN A 540 -65.99 57.25 64.18
CA GLN A 540 -67.43 57.12 64.44
C GLN A 540 -67.73 57.03 65.94
N GLU A 541 -66.92 56.30 66.71
CA GLU A 541 -66.99 56.25 68.17
C GLU A 541 -66.72 57.63 68.79
N LYS A 542 -65.64 58.31 68.38
CA LYS A 542 -65.30 59.66 68.84
C LYS A 542 -66.38 60.68 68.48
N ASP A 543 -67.00 60.60 67.31
CA ASP A 543 -68.12 61.47 66.93
C ASP A 543 -69.41 61.10 67.69
N SER A 544 -69.64 59.82 68.00
CA SER A 544 -70.73 59.36 68.88
C SER A 544 -70.54 59.88 70.31
N ILE A 545 -69.32 59.77 70.85
CA ILE A 545 -68.92 60.32 72.15
C ILE A 545 -69.05 61.84 72.16
N GLN A 546 -68.59 62.54 71.12
CA GLN A 546 -68.73 64.00 70.99
C GLN A 546 -70.20 64.43 70.86
N GLN A 547 -71.05 63.64 70.19
CA GLN A 547 -72.50 63.86 70.19
C GLN A 547 -73.13 63.58 71.56
N SER A 548 -72.67 62.56 72.29
CA SER A 548 -73.15 62.26 73.64
C SER A 548 -72.76 63.38 74.62
N PHE A 549 -71.51 63.85 74.62
CA PHE A 549 -71.08 65.02 75.37
C PHE A 549 -71.79 66.30 74.92
N SER A 550 -72.10 66.48 73.63
CA SER A 550 -72.90 67.65 73.18
C SER A 550 -74.34 67.57 73.71
N LYS A 551 -74.95 66.38 73.71
CA LYS A 551 -76.30 66.15 74.29
C LYS A 551 -76.28 66.31 75.81
N GLU A 552 -75.27 65.80 76.49
CA GLU A 552 -75.10 65.89 77.94
C GLU A 552 -74.77 67.32 78.39
N ALA A 553 -73.89 68.04 77.69
CA ALA A 553 -73.65 69.46 77.94
C ALA A 553 -74.91 70.30 77.69
N LYS A 554 -75.73 69.99 76.68
CA LYS A 554 -77.04 70.62 76.48
C LYS A 554 -78.02 70.26 77.60
N ALA A 555 -78.03 69.02 78.07
CA ALA A 555 -78.88 68.59 79.18
C ALA A 555 -78.45 69.24 80.52
N GLN A 556 -77.15 69.30 80.80
CA GLN A 556 -76.58 70.01 81.95
C GLN A 556 -76.83 71.53 81.86
N ALA A 557 -76.70 72.14 80.68
CA ALA A 557 -77.01 73.55 80.49
C ALA A 557 -78.52 73.83 80.73
N LEU A 558 -79.41 72.97 80.23
CA LEU A 558 -80.85 73.07 80.51
C LEU A 558 -81.14 72.84 82.00
N GLN A 559 -80.50 71.86 82.65
CA GLN A 559 -80.65 71.59 84.08
C GLN A 559 -80.12 72.75 84.93
N ALA A 560 -78.99 73.35 84.55
CA ALA A 560 -78.42 74.52 85.20
C ALA A 560 -79.34 75.74 85.02
N GLN A 561 -79.87 75.97 83.82
CA GLN A 561 -80.84 77.03 83.56
C GLN A 561 -82.15 76.83 84.35
N GLN A 562 -82.64 75.59 84.47
CA GLN A 562 -83.79 75.25 85.32
C GLN A 562 -83.48 75.51 86.79
N ARG A 563 -82.31 75.08 87.28
CA ARG A 563 -81.84 75.31 88.66
C ARG A 563 -81.68 76.80 88.96
N GLU A 564 -81.20 77.59 88.01
CA GLU A 564 -81.05 79.04 88.10
C GLU A 564 -82.41 79.75 88.12
N GLN A 565 -83.37 79.29 87.30
CA GLN A 565 -84.76 79.74 87.35
C GLN A 565 -85.44 79.37 88.68
N GLU A 566 -85.27 78.14 89.18
CA GLU A 566 -85.75 77.71 90.50
C GLU A 566 -85.16 78.57 91.62
N LEU A 567 -83.85 78.84 91.58
CA LEU A 567 -83.17 79.69 92.57
C LEU A 567 -83.63 81.14 92.48
N THR A 568 -83.83 81.68 91.28
CA THR A 568 -84.35 83.05 91.08
C THR A 568 -85.79 83.17 91.57
N GLN A 569 -86.64 82.19 91.27
CA GLN A 569 -88.00 82.12 91.82
C GLN A 569 -87.97 81.99 93.35
N LYS A 570 -87.04 81.21 93.91
CA LYS A 570 -86.89 81.05 95.35
C LYS A 570 -86.36 82.31 96.04
N ILE A 571 -85.46 83.05 95.39
CA ILE A 571 -85.01 84.37 95.84
C ILE A 571 -86.21 85.33 95.83
N GLN A 572 -86.96 85.43 94.73
CA GLN A 572 -88.18 86.25 94.65
C GLN A 572 -89.23 85.85 95.69
N GLN A 573 -89.37 84.56 96.01
CA GLN A 573 -90.24 84.08 97.09
C GLN A 573 -89.71 84.47 98.48
N MET A 574 -88.40 84.39 98.72
CA MET A 574 -87.79 84.83 99.98
C MET A 574 -87.85 86.36 100.13
N GLU A 575 -87.62 87.12 99.07
CA GLU A 575 -87.78 88.59 99.03
C GLU A 575 -89.25 88.95 99.33
N ALA A 576 -90.22 88.33 98.66
CA ALA A 576 -91.64 88.54 98.96
C ALA A 576 -92.07 88.02 100.35
N GLN A 577 -91.34 87.09 100.96
CA GLN A 577 -91.51 86.72 102.38
C GLN A 577 -90.87 87.75 103.31
N HIS A 578 -89.69 88.26 102.98
CA HIS A 578 -89.01 89.31 103.74
C HIS A 578 -89.85 90.59 103.74
N ASP A 579 -90.31 91.06 102.59
CA ASP A 579 -91.25 92.17 102.45
C ASP A 579 -92.50 91.98 103.32
N LYS A 580 -93.07 90.76 103.36
CA LYS A 580 -94.20 90.46 104.25
C LYS A 580 -93.81 90.56 105.72
N THR A 581 -92.71 89.94 106.14
CA THR A 581 -92.26 89.98 107.54
C THR A 581 -91.84 91.38 107.99
N GLU A 582 -91.29 92.20 107.09
CA GLU A 582 -90.94 93.59 107.35
C GLU A 582 -92.21 94.46 107.47
N ASN A 583 -93.19 94.27 106.58
CA ASN A 583 -94.51 94.89 106.72
C ASN A 583 -95.23 94.44 107.99
N GLU A 584 -95.17 93.16 108.37
CA GLU A 584 -95.72 92.64 109.64
C GLU A 584 -95.02 93.28 110.85
N GLN A 585 -93.69 93.42 110.82
CA GLN A 585 -92.94 94.10 111.87
C GLN A 585 -93.27 95.60 111.94
N TYR A 586 -93.43 96.27 110.79
CA TYR A 586 -93.84 97.67 110.72
C TYR A 586 -95.28 97.88 111.24
N LEU A 587 -96.21 97.00 110.87
CA LEU A 587 -97.59 96.98 111.38
C LEU A 587 -97.61 96.67 112.89
N LEU A 588 -96.78 95.74 113.36
CA LEU A 588 -96.65 95.45 114.79
C LEU A 588 -96.09 96.65 115.54
N LEU A 589 -95.04 97.30 115.04
CA LEU A 589 -94.42 98.47 115.66
C LEU A 589 -95.36 99.69 115.66
N THR A 590 -96.14 99.91 114.61
CA THR A 590 -97.20 100.94 114.59
C THR A 590 -98.39 100.57 115.49
N SER A 591 -98.73 99.28 115.62
CA SER A 591 -99.73 98.82 116.60
C SER A 591 -99.27 99.00 118.04
N GLN A 592 -97.98 98.77 118.34
CA GLN A 592 -97.39 98.97 119.66
C GLN A 592 -97.27 100.46 119.99
N ASN A 593 -96.88 101.31 119.03
CA ASN A 593 -96.85 102.75 119.22
C ASN A 593 -98.26 103.35 119.39
N THR A 594 -99.26 102.90 118.63
CA THR A 594 -100.66 103.32 118.85
C THR A 594 -101.21 102.78 120.17
N PHE A 595 -100.83 101.57 120.61
CA PHE A 595 -101.17 101.06 121.93
C PHE A 595 -100.53 101.88 123.05
N LEU A 596 -99.24 102.23 122.95
CA LEU A 596 -98.54 103.11 123.90
C LEU A 596 -99.17 104.51 123.96
N THR A 597 -99.59 105.07 122.83
CA THR A 597 -100.33 106.34 122.78
C THR A 597 -101.69 106.20 123.48
N LYS A 598 -102.47 105.15 123.16
CA LYS A 598 -103.73 104.85 123.87
C LYS A 598 -103.53 104.65 125.37
N LEU A 599 -102.45 104.00 125.80
CA LEU A 599 -102.15 103.78 127.23
C LEU A 599 -101.81 105.09 127.93
N LYS A 600 -101.09 106.01 127.26
CA LYS A 600 -100.88 107.38 127.75
C LYS A 600 -102.18 108.18 127.80
N GLU A 601 -103.04 108.06 126.79
CA GLU A 601 -104.36 108.71 126.76
C GLU A 601 -105.30 108.16 127.85
N GLU A 602 -105.33 106.85 128.06
CA GLU A 602 -106.07 106.21 129.17
C GLU A 602 -105.54 106.67 130.52
N CYS A 603 -104.22 106.71 130.74
CA CYS A 603 -103.64 107.29 131.96
C CYS A 603 -104.04 108.76 132.15
N CYS A 604 -104.01 109.58 131.09
CA CYS A 604 -104.43 110.98 131.14
C CYS A 604 -105.94 111.15 131.36
N THR A 605 -106.79 110.30 130.79
CA THR A 605 -108.26 110.35 131.00
C THR A 605 -108.65 109.78 132.36
N LEU A 606 -107.95 108.77 132.87
CA LEU A 606 -108.14 108.25 134.23
C LEU A 606 -107.75 109.29 135.27
N ALA A 607 -106.63 110.00 135.07
CA ALA A 607 -106.25 111.15 135.90
C ALA A 607 -107.31 112.25 135.84
N LYS A 608 -107.79 112.65 134.64
CA LYS A 608 -108.89 113.61 134.49
C LYS A 608 -110.19 113.15 135.14
N LYS A 609 -110.53 111.86 135.07
CA LYS A 609 -111.72 111.28 135.74
C LYS A 609 -111.57 111.31 137.25
N LEU A 610 -110.39 111.00 137.80
CA LEU A 610 -110.11 111.12 139.24
C LEU A 610 -110.21 112.58 139.71
N GLU A 611 -109.66 113.53 138.95
CA GLU A 611 -109.80 114.97 139.21
C GLU A 611 -111.28 115.40 139.16
N GLN A 612 -112.03 115.00 138.13
CA GLN A 612 -113.46 115.31 137.99
C GLN A 612 -114.31 114.68 139.11
N ILE A 613 -114.07 113.43 139.50
CA ILE A 613 -114.79 112.76 140.58
C ILE A 613 -114.47 113.40 141.93
N SER A 614 -113.21 113.74 142.19
CA SER A 614 -112.83 114.44 143.43
C SER A 614 -113.33 115.88 143.49
N GLN A 615 -113.41 116.60 142.35
CA GLN A 615 -114.06 117.90 142.24
C GLN A 615 -115.59 117.80 142.45
N LYS A 616 -116.23 116.80 141.83
CA LYS A 616 -117.69 116.56 141.91
C LYS A 616 -118.11 116.15 143.31
N THR A 617 -117.40 115.21 143.93
CA THR A 617 -117.67 114.81 145.33
C THR A 617 -117.45 115.96 146.31
N ARG A 618 -116.40 116.80 146.15
CA ARG A 618 -116.25 118.02 146.98
C ARG A 618 -117.41 118.99 146.83
N SER A 619 -117.92 119.19 145.61
CA SER A 619 -119.04 120.11 145.34
C SER A 619 -120.39 119.55 145.78
N GLU A 620 -120.64 118.25 145.59
CA GLU A 620 -121.80 117.55 146.14
C GLU A 620 -121.79 117.55 147.67
N ILE A 621 -120.65 117.30 148.32
CA ILE A 621 -120.50 117.39 149.77
C ILE A 621 -120.77 118.82 150.26
N ALA A 622 -120.30 119.85 149.55
CA ALA A 622 -120.58 121.24 149.89
C ALA A 622 -122.08 121.58 149.75
N GLN A 623 -122.72 121.15 148.66
CA GLN A 623 -124.17 121.31 148.46
C GLN A 623 -124.98 120.58 149.51
N LEU A 624 -124.72 119.28 149.76
CA LEU A 624 -125.37 118.50 150.80
C LEU A 624 -125.15 119.08 152.20
N SER A 625 -123.99 119.67 152.47
CA SER A 625 -123.73 120.38 153.74
C SER A 625 -124.60 121.63 153.88
N GLN A 626 -124.80 122.37 152.78
CA GLN A 626 -125.63 123.56 152.74
C GLN A 626 -127.13 123.22 152.81
N GLU A 627 -127.59 122.20 152.08
CA GLU A 627 -128.96 121.68 152.17
C GLU A 627 -129.27 121.08 153.54
N LYS A 628 -128.34 120.32 154.12
CA LYS A 628 -128.46 119.82 155.50
C LYS A 628 -128.61 121.01 156.46
N ARG A 629 -127.80 122.05 156.34
CA ARG A 629 -127.95 123.26 157.17
C ARG A 629 -129.29 123.96 156.98
N TYR A 630 -129.74 124.13 155.73
CA TYR A 630 -131.04 124.73 155.41
C TYR A 630 -132.22 123.90 155.92
N THR A 631 -132.17 122.58 155.79
CA THR A 631 -133.20 121.67 156.28
C THR A 631 -133.23 121.63 157.80
N TYR A 632 -132.08 121.61 158.50
CA TYR A 632 -132.05 121.77 159.96
C TYR A 632 -132.62 123.12 160.42
N ASP A 633 -132.26 124.24 159.77
CA ASP A 633 -132.84 125.55 160.08
C ASP A 633 -134.35 125.61 159.82
N LYS A 634 -134.82 124.98 158.73
CA LYS A 634 -136.24 124.93 158.38
C LYS A 634 -137.01 124.01 159.33
N LEU A 635 -136.44 122.87 159.70
CA LEU A 635 -136.98 121.96 160.70
C LEU A 635 -137.08 122.65 162.06
N GLY A 636 -136.01 123.31 162.52
CA GLY A 636 -136.00 124.07 163.77
C GLY A 636 -136.90 125.31 163.77
N LYS A 637 -137.28 125.85 162.60
CA LYS A 637 -138.34 126.87 162.47
C LYS A 637 -139.74 126.24 162.51
N LEU A 638 -139.96 125.14 161.80
CA LEU A 638 -141.23 124.40 161.79
C LEU A 638 -141.54 123.79 163.15
N GLN A 639 -140.54 123.26 163.85
CA GLN A 639 -140.68 122.66 165.17
C GLN A 639 -141.05 123.73 166.20
N ARG A 640 -140.34 124.86 166.26
CA ARG A 640 -140.75 126.02 167.06
C ARG A 640 -142.15 126.53 166.71
N ARG A 641 -142.53 126.50 165.42
CA ARG A 641 -143.88 126.91 165.00
C ARG A 641 -144.95 125.89 165.40
N ASN A 642 -144.62 124.60 165.42
CA ASN A 642 -145.52 123.55 165.87
C ASN A 642 -145.67 123.58 167.40
N GLU A 643 -144.59 123.83 168.13
CA GLU A 643 -144.57 124.11 169.57
C GLU A 643 -145.40 125.37 169.89
N GLU A 644 -145.23 126.48 169.15
CA GLU A 644 -146.09 127.67 169.25
C GLU A 644 -147.57 127.35 168.99
N LEU A 645 -147.88 126.51 168.00
CA LEU A 645 -149.26 126.16 167.65
C LEU A 645 -149.88 125.19 168.67
N GLU A 646 -149.10 124.28 169.23
CA GLU A 646 -149.50 123.43 170.36
C GLU A 646 -149.71 124.27 171.62
N GLU A 647 -148.80 125.20 171.93
CA GLU A 647 -149.00 126.19 173.00
C GLU A 647 -150.23 127.05 172.74
N GLN A 648 -150.48 127.52 171.52
CA GLN A 648 -151.68 128.28 171.17
C GLN A 648 -152.96 127.45 171.28
N CYS A 649 -152.95 126.17 170.91
CA CYS A 649 -154.09 125.26 171.08
C CYS A 649 -154.35 124.97 172.57
N VAL A 650 -153.29 124.75 173.36
CA VAL A 650 -153.37 124.56 174.81
C VAL A 650 -153.80 125.86 175.51
N GLN A 651 -153.32 127.02 175.08
CA GLN A 651 -153.73 128.33 175.59
C GLN A 651 -155.18 128.63 175.21
N HIS A 652 -155.62 128.38 173.96
CA HIS A 652 -157.04 128.49 173.58
C HIS A 652 -157.91 127.54 174.41
N GLY A 653 -157.46 126.31 174.65
CA GLY A 653 -158.14 125.36 175.53
C GLY A 653 -158.26 125.88 176.97
N ARG A 654 -157.17 126.43 177.54
CA ARG A 654 -157.17 127.06 178.87
C ARG A 654 -158.00 128.33 178.92
N VAL A 655 -158.03 129.15 177.87
CA VAL A 655 -158.86 130.36 177.76
C VAL A 655 -160.33 129.97 177.65
N HIS A 656 -160.68 128.95 176.85
CA HIS A 656 -162.05 128.41 176.82
C HIS A 656 -162.48 127.87 178.18
N GLU A 657 -161.65 127.09 178.87
CA GLU A 657 -162.04 126.52 180.16
C GLU A 657 -162.04 127.57 181.29
N THR A 658 -161.12 128.56 181.28
CA THR A 658 -161.20 129.71 182.22
C THR A 658 -162.36 130.64 181.92
N MET A 659 -162.79 130.79 180.66
CA MET A 659 -164.00 131.54 180.27
C MET A 659 -165.28 130.80 180.69
N LYS A 660 -165.30 129.47 180.54
CA LYS A 660 -166.38 128.58 181.03
C LYS A 660 -166.46 128.54 182.55
N GLN A 661 -165.31 128.58 183.24
CA GLN A 661 -165.24 128.76 184.69
C GLN A 661 -165.64 130.18 185.12
N ARG A 662 -165.25 131.23 184.38
CA ARG A 662 -165.69 132.61 184.64
C ARG A 662 -167.19 132.78 184.48
N LEU A 663 -167.83 132.13 183.52
CA LEU A 663 -169.30 132.07 183.41
C LEU A 663 -169.92 131.41 184.66
N ARG A 664 -169.40 130.26 185.10
CA ARG A 664 -169.85 129.59 186.34
C ARG A 664 -169.56 130.41 187.61
N GLN A 665 -168.47 131.17 187.64
CA GLN A 665 -168.12 132.06 188.74
C GLN A 665 -168.97 133.33 188.74
N LEU A 666 -169.29 133.92 187.59
CA LEU A 666 -170.22 135.04 187.48
C LEU A 666 -171.62 134.65 187.92
N ASP A 667 -172.09 133.46 187.54
CA ASP A 667 -173.37 132.91 187.99
C ASP A 667 -173.37 132.71 189.51
N LYS A 668 -172.32 132.09 190.08
CA LYS A 668 -172.14 131.98 191.55
C LYS A 668 -171.93 133.32 192.25
N HIS A 669 -171.27 134.30 191.62
CA HIS A 669 -170.98 135.59 192.26
C HIS A 669 -172.21 136.49 192.22
N SER A 670 -173.05 136.41 191.18
CA SER A 670 -174.39 137.03 191.18
C SER A 670 -175.29 136.43 192.27
N GLN A 671 -175.28 135.11 192.48
CA GLN A 671 -175.98 134.46 193.59
C GLN A 671 -175.37 134.78 194.97
N ALA A 672 -174.04 134.81 195.11
CA ALA A 672 -173.39 134.95 196.40
C ALA A 672 -173.18 136.42 196.83
N THR A 673 -173.08 137.39 195.91
CA THR A 673 -173.17 138.81 196.28
C THR A 673 -174.58 139.18 196.73
N ALA A 674 -175.62 138.50 196.22
CA ALA A 674 -176.95 138.57 196.82
C ALA A 674 -176.98 137.99 198.25
N GLN A 675 -176.17 136.99 198.60
CA GLN A 675 -176.04 136.46 199.98
C GLN A 675 -175.13 137.32 200.89
N GLN A 676 -174.03 137.88 200.37
CA GLN A 676 -173.16 138.77 201.14
C GLN A 676 -173.74 140.17 201.31
N LEU A 677 -174.64 140.64 200.45
CA LEU A 677 -175.49 141.79 200.77
C LEU A 677 -176.32 141.52 202.04
N VAL A 678 -176.80 140.29 202.22
CA VAL A 678 -177.52 139.87 203.44
C VAL A 678 -176.57 139.72 204.65
N GLN A 679 -175.30 139.32 204.46
CA GLN A 679 -174.35 139.07 205.58
C GLN A 679 -173.39 140.22 205.93
N LEU A 680 -173.01 141.13 205.03
CA LEU A 680 -172.13 142.27 205.37
C LEU A 680 -172.87 143.38 206.10
N LEU A 681 -174.21 143.42 205.98
CA LEU A 681 -175.10 144.04 206.96
C LEU A 681 -174.92 143.49 208.40
N SER A 682 -174.22 142.35 208.60
CA SER A 682 -173.92 141.80 209.93
C SER A 682 -172.52 142.13 210.49
N LYS A 683 -171.43 142.04 209.71
CA LYS A 683 -170.05 142.15 210.26
C LYS A 683 -169.41 143.55 210.19
N GLN A 684 -169.98 144.51 209.47
CA GLN A 684 -169.55 145.92 209.62
C GLN A 684 -169.75 146.43 211.07
N ASN A 685 -170.65 145.79 211.83
CA ASN A 685 -170.85 146.01 213.26
C ASN A 685 -169.75 145.41 214.17
N GLN A 686 -168.71 144.74 213.66
CA GLN A 686 -167.81 143.90 214.49
C GLN A 686 -166.32 144.28 214.47
N LEU A 687 -165.68 144.57 213.32
CA LEU A 687 -164.23 144.86 213.31
C LEU A 687 -163.86 146.29 213.81
N LEU A 688 -164.87 147.13 214.04
CA LEU A 688 -164.78 148.38 214.80
C LEU A 688 -164.27 148.17 216.25
N LEU A 689 -164.20 146.91 216.71
CA LEU A 689 -163.88 146.52 218.09
C LEU A 689 -162.41 146.13 218.34
N GLU A 690 -161.63 145.67 217.35
CA GLU A 690 -160.43 144.84 217.63
C GLU A 690 -159.08 145.36 217.10
N ARG A 691 -159.06 146.38 216.23
CA ARG A 691 -157.81 147.14 215.93
C ARG A 691 -157.26 147.86 217.18
N GLN A 692 -158.02 147.83 218.28
CA GLN A 692 -157.62 148.22 219.62
C GLN A 692 -156.64 147.22 220.29
N SER A 693 -156.40 146.01 219.76
CA SER A 693 -155.64 144.95 220.45
C SER A 693 -154.27 144.57 219.85
N LEU A 694 -153.96 144.84 218.57
CA LEU A 694 -152.62 144.55 218.01
C LEU A 694 -151.62 145.71 218.15
N SER A 695 -152.10 146.88 218.59
CA SER A 695 -151.24 147.92 219.19
C SER A 695 -150.54 147.46 220.47
N GLU A 696 -150.84 146.25 220.97
CA GLU A 696 -150.38 145.73 222.26
C GLU A 696 -149.24 144.69 222.14
N GLU A 697 -148.95 144.15 220.94
CA GLU A 697 -148.00 143.02 220.80
C GLU A 697 -146.82 143.24 219.83
N VAL A 698 -146.85 144.23 218.92
CA VAL A 698 -145.60 144.71 218.28
C VAL A 698 -144.64 145.34 219.30
N ASP A 699 -145.18 145.78 220.45
CA ASP A 699 -144.39 146.14 221.63
C ASP A 699 -143.57 144.96 222.20
N ARG A 700 -143.87 143.70 221.85
CA ARG A 700 -143.08 142.53 222.30
C ARG A 700 -141.82 142.28 221.47
N LEU A 701 -141.73 142.80 220.23
CA LEU A 701 -140.49 142.77 219.44
C LEU A 701 -139.43 143.80 219.92
N ARG A 702 -139.72 144.62 220.94
CA ARG A 702 -138.90 145.79 221.33
C ARG A 702 -137.79 145.57 222.39
N THR A 703 -137.58 144.39 222.96
CA THR A 703 -137.06 144.33 224.36
C THR A 703 -135.73 143.63 224.68
N GLN A 704 -135.16 142.70 223.90
CA GLN A 704 -134.12 141.77 224.42
C GLN A 704 -132.84 141.58 223.57
N LEU A 705 -132.06 142.66 223.34
CA LEU A 705 -130.64 142.62 222.95
C LEU A 705 -129.98 143.93 223.45
N PRO A 706 -128.91 143.91 224.27
CA PRO A 706 -128.18 145.13 224.64
C PRO A 706 -127.01 145.36 223.66
N SER A 707 -126.86 146.50 222.99
CA SER A 707 -127.54 147.78 223.15
C SER A 707 -127.66 148.55 221.85
N MET A 708 -128.73 149.35 221.77
CA MET A 708 -128.88 150.52 220.90
C MET A 708 -129.03 150.26 219.39
N PRO A 709 -129.81 151.12 218.72
CA PRO A 709 -131.22 151.33 219.00
C PRO A 709 -131.99 151.20 217.67
N GLN A 710 -133.14 151.87 217.54
CA GLN A 710 -133.71 152.28 216.24
C GLN A 710 -134.17 151.09 215.36
N SER A 711 -135.45 150.72 215.43
CA SER A 711 -136.48 151.26 214.50
C SER A 711 -136.18 150.87 213.04
N ASP A 712 -136.94 150.01 212.35
CA ASP A 712 -138.33 149.59 212.56
C ASP A 712 -138.58 148.16 212.02
N CYS A 713 -139.61 147.50 212.55
CA CYS A 713 -140.18 146.26 212.02
C CYS A 713 -141.29 146.57 211.00
#